data_AF-A0A954ZKC0-F1
#
_entry.id   AF-A0A954ZKC0-F1
#
_cell.length_a   1.000
_cell.length_b   1.000
_cell.length_c   1.000
_cell.angle_alpha   90.00
_cell.angle_beta   90.00
_cell.angle_gamma   90.00
#
_symmetry.space_group_name_H-M   'P 1'
#
loop_
_entity.id
_entity.type
_entity.pdbx_description
1 polymer ?
#
loop_
_entity_poly.entity_id
_entity_poly.type
_entity_poly.pdbx_seq_one_letter_code
_entity_poly.pdbx_strand_id
1 'polypeptide(L)'
;MPIPPRKRLRRTCGSFALLCLAACPVAADVPHEATVDIKGTVVDSQSEGIAGVKVYALGYGVEQVTVSQDDGSFQLAIPQARINYFAVLADDVSGDRMGYWQVDWKNPPTGGTRLEVAISASRRIPVVVHDVSGQPAANSQVGAMLPIGSPPLVVTNRDGRAELRLPSEASVRSLFASKDDVGFDYRIVMTPRDEAYRAEWLNDPPVRFQLAEARSIEMQLLNDIQDPLSNTRIYLWLLQKPGEPDTFNLSVMNSDQRLFNAFTTDKGIVRFEGVPTWDTHPLWFWADSEDHERSRIEFDHATPANVVVTNQLMRLVPVTGRVTLPDGAPASGIPIKAIGVGYDRDSFHETVYTDDGGTYRVNAAPGRLYMLTVVHDRWSAPVIDGFVVRPGTPISGLNFRLQPTVRVHGRVTIGPDRDPVANQRMGLNQIGRNLRELEGVELHNPTKLNFSIQPMEFRSTNTNKQGEYEFYVGPGSFQIGGPSQVKSQAFEIAADDDITSLEFNFDSPRPEAGPITIAVVTGNPPVPVANAVVEGKYRAFVNQFPLRLRTGPGGSVAATRALHPTVVYAQSEDRTMAGIMEIDSEQPSATIAIGPVASAHGTIIDQTSGEPLANTKVFWGRRVYQGDDNSPYEVAWGGTEITDAEGAFALQGLVVGQAYDLSVPRGDGSYGSLTSITPERAERIDLGTLQLAPPYRPPTLEERMEKALATDVPLRERFEKAVQEAQRLRQHVLLVFVDRESPVSRRWFELQFNDRVVRNALPNYQLLLIDATGSGTQKFAEQLELTIATETLPSWQFRDAEGNPLHALEPLKLKTEAGEDSSAAAERSTATQLDAAHVAEMLARFAPEPLDARALWDQAFSEAKETNRRVLVQETATWCGPCHRLARFLEEHRSRWEKDYVWIRIDQRWEGADEVMNRLKEGYRGGIPWFAIVDADGTALANSDGPNGNIGFPTEPEEIDHLLTMFRSTRHRLRDEDLEAMRTSLERQ
;
A
#
# COMPACT_ATOMS: atom_id res chain seq x y z
N MET A 1 16.11 -65.58 28.56
CA MET A 1 15.86 -66.45 29.72
C MET A 1 14.78 -65.82 30.61
N PRO A 2 13.94 -66.61 31.30
CA PRO A 2 12.50 -66.58 31.15
C PRO A 2 11.70 -65.92 32.31
N ILE A 3 10.45 -65.60 31.97
CA ILE A 3 9.27 -65.20 32.79
C ILE A 3 9.16 -66.08 34.07
N PRO A 4 8.63 -65.60 35.22
CA PRO A 4 7.20 -65.83 35.57
C PRO A 4 6.60 -64.76 36.54
N PRO A 5 5.40 -64.92 37.15
CA PRO A 5 4.11 -64.60 36.52
C PRO A 5 3.09 -63.90 37.45
N ARG A 6 1.98 -63.47 36.83
CA ARG A 6 0.58 -63.34 37.32
C ARG A 6 0.29 -63.57 38.82
N LYS A 7 -0.53 -62.68 39.39
CA LYS A 7 -1.74 -63.07 40.17
C LYS A 7 -2.91 -62.10 39.98
N ARG A 8 -4.03 -62.64 39.49
CA ARG A 8 -5.39 -62.08 39.56
C ARG A 8 -6.01 -62.43 40.92
N LEU A 9 -6.85 -61.55 41.47
CA LEU A 9 -8.09 -61.85 42.23
C LEU A 9 -8.77 -60.49 42.56
N ARG A 10 -9.83 -60.10 41.83
CA ARG A 10 -11.28 -60.26 42.15
C ARG A 10 -11.75 -59.57 43.44
N ARG A 11 -12.44 -58.44 43.21
CA ARG A 11 -13.69 -57.91 43.79
C ARG A 11 -13.97 -58.10 45.30
N THR A 12 -14.25 -56.98 45.98
CA THR A 12 -15.54 -56.73 46.67
C THR A 12 -15.74 -55.24 46.97
N CYS A 13 -16.96 -54.75 46.71
CA CYS A 13 -17.49 -53.47 47.17
C CYS A 13 -17.42 -53.34 48.70
N GLY A 14 -17.18 -52.12 49.16
CA GLY A 14 -17.43 -51.67 50.53
C GLY A 14 -17.45 -50.15 50.54
N SER A 15 -18.65 -49.58 50.40
CA SER A 15 -18.92 -48.17 50.65
C SER A 15 -18.64 -47.84 52.11
N PHE A 16 -17.89 -46.77 52.40
CA PHE A 16 -18.22 -45.79 53.45
C PHE A 16 -17.37 -44.54 53.25
N ALA A 17 -18.05 -43.40 53.19
CA ALA A 17 -17.52 -42.07 52.96
C ALA A 17 -16.67 -41.58 54.14
N LEU A 18 -15.64 -40.77 53.85
CA LEU A 18 -15.34 -39.57 54.62
C LEU A 18 -14.56 -38.56 53.77
N LEU A 19 -15.00 -37.31 53.86
CA LEU A 19 -14.57 -36.12 53.13
C LEU A 19 -13.06 -35.83 53.25
N CYS A 20 -12.43 -35.56 52.10
CA CYS A 20 -11.33 -34.60 51.98
C CYS A 20 -11.67 -33.64 50.84
N LEU A 21 -12.25 -32.50 51.20
CA LEU A 21 -12.36 -31.31 50.35
C LEU A 21 -10.95 -30.73 50.15
N ALA A 22 -10.28 -31.15 49.10
CA ALA A 22 -9.21 -30.35 48.50
C ALA A 22 -9.86 -29.50 47.42
N ALA A 23 -9.92 -28.19 47.65
CA ALA A 23 -10.42 -27.22 46.70
C ALA A 23 -9.62 -27.32 45.38
N CYS A 24 -10.25 -27.81 44.32
CA CYS A 24 -9.84 -27.47 42.97
C CYS A 24 -9.91 -25.95 42.83
N PRO A 25 -8.94 -25.28 42.18
CA PRO A 25 -9.19 -23.93 41.72
C PRO A 25 -10.36 -24.03 40.75
N VAL A 26 -11.46 -23.37 41.13
CA VAL A 26 -12.57 -23.06 40.23
C VAL A 26 -11.91 -22.43 39.01
N ALA A 27 -12.09 -23.07 37.85
CA ALA A 27 -11.75 -22.46 36.57
C ALA A 27 -12.32 -21.05 36.59
N ALA A 28 -11.46 -20.04 36.44
CA ALA A 28 -11.94 -18.68 36.26
C ALA A 28 -13.00 -18.72 35.15
N ASP A 29 -14.20 -18.20 35.42
CA ASP A 29 -15.24 -18.01 34.42
C ASP A 29 -14.59 -17.26 33.25
N VAL A 30 -14.34 -17.99 32.17
CA VAL A 30 -13.99 -17.40 30.88
C VAL A 30 -15.20 -16.55 30.51
N PRO A 31 -15.05 -15.25 30.18
CA PRO A 31 -16.16 -14.46 29.71
C PRO A 31 -16.73 -15.18 28.47
N HIS A 32 -17.92 -15.76 28.59
CA HIS A 32 -18.62 -16.29 27.42
C HIS A 32 -18.79 -15.12 26.45
N GLU A 33 -18.25 -15.27 25.23
CA GLU A 33 -18.48 -14.31 24.15
C GLU A 33 -19.99 -14.06 24.07
N ALA A 34 -20.40 -12.79 24.10
CA ALA A 34 -21.82 -12.45 24.06
C ALA A 34 -22.44 -13.06 22.79
N THR A 35 -23.56 -13.78 22.95
CA THR A 35 -24.27 -14.42 21.84
C THR A 35 -25.62 -13.76 21.61
N VAL A 36 -26.07 -13.81 20.35
CA VAL A 36 -27.39 -13.40 19.91
C VAL A 36 -28.22 -14.65 19.66
N ASP A 37 -29.32 -14.77 20.38
CA ASP A 37 -30.32 -15.82 20.15
C ASP A 37 -31.09 -15.55 18.85
N ILE A 38 -30.86 -16.41 17.86
CA ILE A 38 -31.55 -16.43 16.57
C ILE A 38 -32.57 -17.56 16.59
N LYS A 39 -33.83 -17.22 16.34
CA LYS A 39 -34.93 -18.19 16.23
C LYS A 39 -35.32 -18.34 14.78
N GLY A 40 -35.76 -19.52 14.38
CA GLY A 40 -36.28 -19.72 13.04
C GLY A 40 -37.23 -20.90 12.92
N THR A 41 -37.72 -21.12 11.71
CA THR A 41 -38.59 -22.25 11.36
C THR A 41 -38.12 -22.84 10.04
N VAL A 42 -37.97 -24.16 9.97
CA VAL A 42 -37.76 -24.89 8.72
C VAL A 42 -39.12 -25.16 8.09
N VAL A 43 -39.33 -24.73 6.84
CA VAL A 43 -40.64 -24.82 6.18
C VAL A 43 -40.56 -25.49 4.82
N ASP A 44 -41.67 -26.09 4.38
CA ASP A 44 -41.84 -26.60 3.02
C ASP A 44 -42.30 -25.52 2.02
N SER A 45 -42.63 -25.94 0.79
CA SER A 45 -43.13 -25.03 -0.26
C SER A 45 -44.50 -24.39 0.04
N GLN A 46 -45.23 -24.88 1.04
CA GLN A 46 -46.52 -24.34 1.51
C GLN A 46 -46.35 -23.51 2.79
N SER A 47 -45.11 -23.25 3.22
CA SER A 47 -44.76 -22.61 4.49
C SER A 47 -45.21 -23.40 5.73
N GLU A 48 -45.39 -24.72 5.62
CA GLU A 48 -45.67 -25.61 6.75
C GLU A 48 -44.37 -26.07 7.41
N GLY A 49 -44.34 -26.10 8.74
CA GLY A 49 -43.16 -26.45 9.54
C GLY A 49 -42.78 -27.93 9.41
N ILE A 50 -41.48 -28.21 9.29
CA ILE A 50 -40.94 -29.58 9.15
C ILE A 50 -40.08 -29.94 10.35
N ALA A 51 -40.48 -30.99 11.06
CA ALA A 51 -39.78 -31.53 12.23
C ALA A 51 -38.59 -32.44 11.87
N GLY A 52 -37.64 -32.57 12.78
CA GLY A 52 -36.55 -33.55 12.69
C GLY A 52 -35.46 -33.21 11.67
N VAL A 53 -35.45 -31.98 11.14
CA VAL A 53 -34.46 -31.50 10.17
C VAL A 53 -33.21 -31.03 10.90
N LYS A 54 -32.01 -31.43 10.46
CA LYS A 54 -30.77 -30.90 11.02
C LYS A 54 -30.55 -29.48 10.53
N VAL A 55 -30.30 -28.55 11.43
CA VAL A 55 -30.08 -27.13 11.11
C VAL A 55 -28.68 -26.75 11.57
N TYR A 56 -27.85 -26.31 10.63
CA TYR A 56 -26.47 -25.90 10.84
C TYR A 56 -26.37 -24.38 10.77
N ALA A 57 -25.75 -23.76 11.76
CA ALA A 57 -25.16 -22.44 11.60
C ALA A 57 -23.78 -22.60 10.96
N LEU A 58 -23.54 -21.92 9.84
CA LEU A 58 -22.30 -21.97 9.07
C LEU A 58 -21.64 -20.59 9.07
N GLY A 59 -20.30 -20.51 9.09
CA GLY A 59 -19.57 -19.26 8.95
C GLY A 59 -18.33 -19.16 9.83
N TYR A 60 -17.72 -17.97 9.87
CA TYR A 60 -16.43 -17.73 10.52
C TYR A 60 -16.46 -18.05 12.03
N GLY A 61 -15.98 -19.24 12.41
CA GLY A 61 -15.97 -19.69 13.80
C GLY A 61 -17.37 -19.93 14.38
N VAL A 62 -18.39 -20.05 13.54
CA VAL A 62 -19.77 -20.35 13.96
C VAL A 62 -20.03 -21.83 13.70
N GLU A 63 -20.07 -22.62 14.76
CA GLU A 63 -20.21 -24.07 14.69
C GLU A 63 -21.31 -24.52 15.63
N GLN A 64 -22.55 -24.47 15.14
CA GLN A 64 -23.70 -24.95 15.88
C GLN A 64 -24.60 -25.81 15.00
N VAL A 65 -25.10 -26.87 15.61
CA VAL A 65 -26.07 -27.78 14.99
C VAL A 65 -27.21 -27.98 15.95
N THR A 66 -28.43 -27.86 15.45
CA THR A 66 -29.65 -28.16 16.17
C THR A 66 -30.58 -29.01 15.30
N VAL A 67 -31.73 -29.39 15.84
CA VAL A 67 -32.76 -30.15 15.11
C VAL A 67 -34.07 -29.39 15.24
N SER A 68 -34.82 -29.28 14.14
CA SER A 68 -36.13 -28.62 14.17
C SER A 68 -37.15 -29.41 15.01
N GLN A 69 -37.95 -28.69 15.78
CA GLN A 69 -39.01 -29.22 16.64
C GLN A 69 -40.25 -29.62 15.82
N ASP A 70 -41.29 -30.14 16.48
CA ASP A 70 -42.52 -30.64 15.85
C ASP A 70 -43.22 -29.60 14.95
N ASP A 71 -43.12 -28.32 15.28
CA ASP A 71 -43.66 -27.20 14.50
C ASP A 71 -42.65 -26.63 13.47
N GLY A 72 -41.51 -27.30 13.28
CA GLY A 72 -40.40 -26.86 12.45
C GLY A 72 -39.48 -25.83 13.09
N SER A 73 -39.75 -25.37 14.32
CA SER A 73 -38.96 -24.31 14.96
C SER A 73 -37.55 -24.77 15.36
N PHE A 74 -36.60 -23.84 15.36
CA PHE A 74 -35.23 -24.05 15.82
C PHE A 74 -34.66 -22.78 16.48
N GLN A 75 -33.59 -22.95 17.26
CA GLN A 75 -32.84 -21.85 17.89
C GLN A 75 -31.33 -22.08 17.74
N LEU A 76 -30.61 -21.00 17.46
CA LEU A 76 -29.15 -20.93 17.33
C LEU A 76 -28.65 -19.75 18.18
N ALA A 77 -27.52 -19.92 18.86
CA ALA A 77 -26.86 -18.88 19.63
C ALA A 77 -25.61 -18.39 18.88
N ILE A 78 -25.75 -17.32 18.10
CA ILE A 78 -24.67 -16.85 17.22
C ILE A 78 -23.78 -15.87 17.99
N PRO A 79 -22.43 -16.00 17.99
CA PRO A 79 -21.56 -15.01 18.59
C PRO A 79 -21.83 -13.60 18.04
N GLN A 80 -21.96 -12.60 18.91
CA GLN A 80 -22.26 -11.21 18.54
C GLN A 80 -21.23 -10.66 17.54
N ALA A 81 -19.96 -11.02 17.71
CA ALA A 81 -18.88 -10.61 16.80
C ALA A 81 -18.93 -11.29 15.42
N ARG A 82 -19.85 -12.25 15.21
CA ARG A 82 -20.01 -13.03 13.97
C ARG A 82 -21.41 -12.89 13.36
N ILE A 83 -22.28 -12.08 13.94
CA ILE A 83 -23.66 -11.90 13.48
C ILE A 83 -23.78 -11.39 12.03
N ASN A 84 -22.72 -10.74 11.52
CA ASN A 84 -22.66 -10.23 10.14
C ASN A 84 -22.14 -11.27 9.12
N TYR A 85 -21.69 -12.45 9.57
CA TYR A 85 -20.92 -13.39 8.76
C TYR A 85 -21.33 -14.85 8.98
N PHE A 86 -22.63 -15.14 8.97
CA PHE A 86 -23.15 -16.51 9.12
C PHE A 86 -24.27 -16.84 8.11
N ALA A 87 -24.51 -18.13 7.93
CA ALA A 87 -25.62 -18.69 7.17
C ALA A 87 -26.28 -19.82 7.96
N VAL A 88 -27.49 -20.21 7.55
CA VAL A 88 -28.23 -21.33 8.12
C VAL A 88 -28.51 -22.33 7.01
N LEU A 89 -28.09 -23.58 7.22
CA LEU A 89 -28.33 -24.71 6.32
C LEU A 89 -29.27 -25.69 7.00
N ALA A 90 -30.44 -25.94 6.42
CA ALA A 90 -31.36 -26.98 6.83
C ALA A 90 -31.16 -28.22 5.94
N ASP A 91 -30.91 -29.37 6.55
CA ASP A 91 -30.61 -30.63 5.88
C ASP A 91 -31.58 -31.75 6.32
N ASP A 92 -32.51 -32.09 5.44
CA ASP A 92 -33.39 -33.24 5.54
C ASP A 92 -32.89 -34.36 4.63
N VAL A 93 -31.94 -35.14 5.15
CA VAL A 93 -31.38 -36.33 4.48
C VAL A 93 -32.47 -37.33 4.10
N SER A 94 -33.50 -37.48 4.95
CA SER A 94 -34.54 -38.50 4.79
C SER A 94 -35.51 -38.18 3.66
N GLY A 95 -35.85 -36.90 3.50
CA GLY A 95 -36.71 -36.40 2.44
C GLY A 95 -35.99 -36.00 1.16
N ASP A 96 -34.65 -36.10 1.11
CA ASP A 96 -33.80 -35.57 0.04
C ASP A 96 -34.02 -34.07 -0.21
N ARG A 97 -34.18 -33.30 0.88
CA ARG A 97 -34.44 -31.86 0.85
C ARG A 97 -33.35 -31.07 1.57
N MET A 98 -33.06 -29.89 1.05
CA MET A 98 -32.14 -28.94 1.67
C MET A 98 -32.65 -27.52 1.50
N GLY A 99 -32.27 -26.63 2.42
CA GLY A 99 -32.53 -25.20 2.34
C GLY A 99 -31.37 -24.39 2.90
N TYR A 100 -31.13 -23.22 2.33
CA TYR A 100 -30.03 -22.34 2.67
C TYR A 100 -30.52 -20.90 2.80
N TRP A 101 -30.29 -20.33 3.98
CA TRP A 101 -30.52 -18.93 4.27
C TRP A 101 -29.18 -18.26 4.59
N GLN A 102 -28.96 -17.05 4.10
CA GLN A 102 -27.72 -16.31 4.30
C GLN A 102 -28.00 -14.91 4.85
N VAL A 103 -27.14 -14.46 5.77
CA VAL A 103 -27.20 -13.09 6.27
C VAL A 103 -26.90 -12.05 5.19
N ASP A 104 -27.70 -11.00 5.14
CA ASP A 104 -27.27 -9.74 4.53
C ASP A 104 -26.36 -9.03 5.52
N TRP A 105 -25.05 -9.06 5.26
CA TRP A 105 -24.05 -8.45 6.14
C TRP A 105 -24.27 -6.95 6.36
N LYS A 106 -25.01 -6.27 5.47
CA LYS A 106 -25.40 -4.86 5.63
C LYS A 106 -26.54 -4.66 6.63
N ASN A 107 -27.40 -5.66 6.79
CA ASN A 107 -28.57 -5.65 7.64
C ASN A 107 -28.67 -6.96 8.44
N PRO A 108 -27.73 -7.20 9.37
CA PRO A 108 -27.72 -8.43 10.15
C PRO A 108 -28.98 -8.54 11.02
N PRO A 109 -29.45 -9.77 11.32
CA PRO A 109 -30.56 -9.98 12.23
C PRO A 109 -30.20 -9.54 13.65
N THR A 110 -31.17 -8.94 14.34
CA THR A 110 -31.06 -8.57 15.77
C THR A 110 -31.69 -9.64 16.67
N GLY A 111 -31.42 -9.57 17.97
CA GLY A 111 -32.03 -10.45 18.97
C GLY A 111 -33.56 -10.40 18.89
N GLY A 112 -34.19 -11.54 18.61
CA GLY A 112 -35.64 -11.66 18.39
C GLY A 112 -36.07 -11.75 16.92
N THR A 113 -35.14 -11.61 15.97
CA THR A 113 -35.43 -11.90 14.55
C THR A 113 -35.84 -13.36 14.39
N ARG A 114 -36.91 -13.61 13.63
CA ARG A 114 -37.39 -14.95 13.30
C ARG A 114 -37.07 -15.27 11.85
N LEU A 115 -36.20 -16.24 11.63
CA LEU A 115 -35.80 -16.71 10.31
C LEU A 115 -36.81 -17.73 9.77
N GLU A 116 -36.98 -17.74 8.45
CA GLU A 116 -37.68 -18.79 7.72
C GLU A 116 -36.68 -19.44 6.76
N VAL A 117 -36.47 -20.75 6.91
CA VAL A 117 -35.57 -21.52 6.05
C VAL A 117 -36.41 -22.49 5.24
N ALA A 118 -36.77 -22.06 4.03
CA ALA A 118 -37.50 -22.89 3.09
C ALA A 118 -36.60 -24.00 2.55
N ILE A 119 -37.06 -25.25 2.61
CA ILE A 119 -36.34 -26.40 2.03
C ILE A 119 -37.03 -26.92 0.79
N SER A 120 -36.23 -27.34 -0.19
CA SER A 120 -36.71 -27.91 -1.46
C SER A 120 -35.91 -29.16 -1.82
N ALA A 121 -36.34 -29.88 -2.88
CA ALA A 121 -35.61 -31.04 -3.37
C ALA A 121 -34.14 -30.67 -3.66
N SER A 122 -33.21 -31.50 -3.22
CA SER A 122 -31.79 -31.19 -3.32
C SER A 122 -31.27 -31.33 -4.75
N ARG A 123 -30.37 -30.43 -5.16
CA ARG A 123 -29.59 -30.55 -6.39
C ARG A 123 -28.47 -31.58 -6.17
N ARG A 124 -28.34 -32.53 -7.10
CA ARG A 124 -27.28 -33.55 -7.09
C ARG A 124 -26.21 -33.24 -8.13
N ILE A 125 -24.94 -33.35 -7.75
CA ILE A 125 -23.81 -33.20 -8.66
C ILE A 125 -22.94 -34.47 -8.57
N PRO A 126 -22.96 -35.33 -9.61
CA PRO A 126 -22.09 -36.50 -9.63
C PRO A 126 -20.64 -36.06 -9.88
N VAL A 127 -19.73 -36.68 -9.15
CA VAL A 127 -18.29 -36.38 -9.23
C VAL A 127 -17.46 -37.64 -9.42
N VAL A 128 -16.30 -37.48 -10.06
CA VAL A 128 -15.27 -38.50 -10.20
C VAL A 128 -13.94 -37.91 -9.74
N VAL A 129 -13.22 -38.62 -8.88
CA VAL A 129 -11.92 -38.23 -8.35
C VAL A 129 -10.89 -39.27 -8.76
N HIS A 130 -9.80 -38.80 -9.37
CA HIS A 130 -8.63 -39.63 -9.68
C HIS A 130 -7.43 -39.21 -8.82
N ASP A 131 -6.57 -40.17 -8.48
CA ASP A 131 -5.27 -39.92 -7.84
C ASP A 131 -4.25 -39.40 -8.86
N VAL A 132 -3.08 -38.96 -8.39
CA VAL A 132 -2.01 -38.39 -9.23
C VAL A 132 -1.59 -39.25 -10.43
N SER A 133 -1.79 -40.57 -10.38
CA SER A 133 -1.47 -41.50 -11.48
C SER A 133 -2.61 -41.67 -12.50
N GLY A 134 -3.74 -41.01 -12.26
CA GLY A 134 -4.96 -41.07 -13.07
C GLY A 134 -5.88 -42.24 -12.70
N GLN A 135 -5.65 -42.95 -11.60
CA GLN A 135 -6.49 -44.07 -11.16
C GLN A 135 -7.65 -43.58 -10.27
N PRO A 136 -8.79 -44.29 -10.21
CA PRO A 136 -9.90 -43.90 -9.33
C PRO A 136 -9.49 -43.80 -7.86
N ALA A 137 -9.69 -42.64 -7.25
CA ALA A 137 -9.34 -42.37 -5.86
C ALA A 137 -10.54 -42.63 -4.95
N ALA A 138 -10.56 -43.81 -4.33
CA ALA A 138 -11.54 -44.18 -3.31
C ALA A 138 -11.28 -43.50 -1.96
N ASN A 139 -12.35 -43.31 -1.18
CA ASN A 139 -12.33 -42.68 0.15
C ASN A 139 -11.79 -41.23 0.15
N SER A 140 -11.91 -40.52 -0.98
CA SER A 140 -11.60 -39.09 -1.08
C SER A 140 -12.79 -38.29 -0.60
N GLN A 141 -12.55 -37.25 0.19
CA GLN A 141 -13.57 -36.29 0.58
C GLN A 141 -13.88 -35.37 -0.60
N VAL A 142 -15.15 -35.05 -0.79
CA VAL A 142 -15.62 -34.13 -1.82
C VAL A 142 -16.58 -33.14 -1.17
N GLY A 143 -16.40 -31.86 -1.46
CA GLY A 143 -17.24 -30.80 -0.93
C GLY A 143 -17.54 -29.69 -1.94
N ALA A 144 -18.42 -28.79 -1.50
CA ALA A 144 -18.80 -27.59 -2.23
C ALA A 144 -18.74 -26.38 -1.30
N MET A 145 -18.15 -25.29 -1.75
CA MET A 145 -18.16 -24.04 -1.03
C MET A 145 -19.35 -23.20 -1.47
N LEU A 146 -20.20 -22.82 -0.51
CA LEU A 146 -21.28 -21.85 -0.70
C LEU A 146 -20.73 -20.43 -0.46
N PRO A 147 -21.55 -19.36 -0.59
CA PRO A 147 -21.06 -18.02 -0.29
C PRO A 147 -20.64 -17.86 1.18
N ILE A 148 -21.27 -18.59 2.11
CA ILE A 148 -20.85 -18.73 3.51
C ILE A 148 -20.90 -20.20 3.89
N GLY A 149 -19.76 -20.76 4.27
CA GLY A 149 -19.62 -22.14 4.71
C GLY A 149 -19.75 -23.19 3.60
N SER A 150 -19.92 -24.43 4.02
CA SER A 150 -19.91 -25.62 3.17
C SER A 150 -20.89 -26.67 3.72
N PRO A 151 -21.68 -27.36 2.88
CA PRO A 151 -22.51 -28.47 3.31
C PRO A 151 -21.68 -29.64 3.83
N PRO A 152 -22.31 -30.66 4.44
CA PRO A 152 -21.61 -31.89 4.83
C PRO A 152 -20.86 -32.53 3.64
N LEU A 153 -19.60 -32.93 3.88
CA LEU A 153 -18.76 -33.57 2.86
C LEU A 153 -19.29 -34.98 2.52
N VAL A 154 -19.06 -35.41 1.29
CA VAL A 154 -19.30 -36.80 0.84
C VAL A 154 -17.98 -37.49 0.56
N VAL A 155 -18.01 -38.82 0.51
CA VAL A 155 -16.79 -39.62 0.29
C VAL A 155 -16.95 -40.48 -0.96
N THR A 156 -15.89 -40.59 -1.77
CA THR A 156 -15.89 -41.42 -2.97
C THR A 156 -15.93 -42.91 -2.65
N ASN A 157 -16.68 -43.67 -3.45
CA ASN A 157 -16.68 -45.12 -3.43
C ASN A 157 -15.38 -45.70 -4.05
N ARG A 158 -15.28 -47.03 -4.12
CA ARG A 158 -14.14 -47.75 -4.71
C ARG A 158 -13.81 -47.37 -6.16
N ASP A 159 -14.77 -46.85 -6.91
CA ASP A 159 -14.62 -46.44 -8.31
C ASP A 159 -14.31 -44.94 -8.41
N GLY A 160 -13.93 -44.29 -7.31
CA GLY A 160 -13.61 -42.87 -7.24
C GLY A 160 -14.83 -41.96 -7.44
N ARG A 161 -16.05 -42.47 -7.28
CA ARG A 161 -17.29 -41.72 -7.54
C ARG A 161 -17.99 -41.30 -6.26
N ALA A 162 -18.51 -40.07 -6.23
CA ALA A 162 -19.43 -39.60 -5.21
C ALA A 162 -20.55 -38.76 -5.84
N GLU A 163 -21.53 -38.37 -5.04
CA GLU A 163 -22.59 -37.46 -5.45
C GLU A 163 -22.79 -36.40 -4.37
N LEU A 164 -22.52 -35.14 -4.72
CA LEU A 164 -22.73 -34.01 -3.82
C LEU A 164 -24.21 -33.65 -3.78
N ARG A 165 -24.73 -33.41 -2.59
CA ARG A 165 -26.09 -32.92 -2.36
C ARG A 165 -26.04 -31.46 -1.91
N LEU A 166 -26.75 -30.59 -2.62
CA LEU A 166 -26.72 -29.15 -2.42
C LEU A 166 -28.14 -28.58 -2.35
N PRO A 167 -28.34 -27.47 -1.64
CA PRO A 167 -29.57 -26.69 -1.75
C PRO A 167 -29.74 -26.17 -3.19
N SER A 168 -30.97 -26.21 -3.71
CA SER A 168 -31.26 -25.88 -5.11
C SER A 168 -31.12 -24.39 -5.41
N GLU A 169 -31.43 -23.56 -4.42
CA GLU A 169 -31.35 -22.11 -4.43
C GLU A 169 -29.94 -21.57 -4.14
N ALA A 170 -29.05 -22.41 -3.59
CA ALA A 170 -27.72 -21.96 -3.20
C ALA A 170 -26.77 -21.84 -4.40
N SER A 171 -26.20 -20.65 -4.53
CA SER A 171 -25.02 -20.38 -5.36
C SER A 171 -23.83 -21.22 -4.88
N VAL A 172 -23.08 -21.82 -5.80
CA VAL A 172 -21.86 -22.57 -5.48
C VAL A 172 -20.67 -21.76 -5.93
N ARG A 173 -19.75 -21.44 -5.02
CA ARG A 173 -18.50 -20.73 -5.34
C ARG A 173 -17.46 -21.65 -5.97
N SER A 174 -17.27 -22.83 -5.38
CA SER A 174 -16.29 -23.79 -5.86
C SER A 174 -16.66 -25.20 -5.42
N LEU A 175 -16.10 -26.18 -6.11
CA LEU A 175 -16.14 -27.59 -5.74
C LEU A 175 -14.70 -28.06 -5.49
N PHE A 176 -14.53 -29.02 -4.57
CA PHE A 176 -13.20 -29.52 -4.24
C PHE A 176 -13.22 -31.02 -3.92
N ALA A 177 -12.05 -31.64 -4.06
CA ALA A 177 -11.78 -32.98 -3.58
C ALA A 177 -10.44 -33.00 -2.82
N SER A 178 -10.42 -33.70 -1.70
CA SER A 178 -9.23 -33.89 -0.87
C SER A 178 -9.09 -35.35 -0.47
N LYS A 179 -7.84 -35.78 -0.30
CA LYS A 179 -7.53 -37.03 0.36
C LYS A 179 -6.20 -36.88 1.09
N ASP A 180 -6.25 -37.13 2.39
CA ASP A 180 -5.07 -37.13 3.26
C ASP A 180 -3.96 -37.99 2.63
N ASP A 181 -2.73 -37.49 2.68
CA ASP A 181 -1.51 -38.09 2.12
C ASP A 181 -1.51 -38.37 0.59
N VAL A 182 -2.57 -38.01 -0.13
CA VAL A 182 -2.65 -38.20 -1.59
C VAL A 182 -2.67 -36.87 -2.33
N GLY A 183 -3.50 -35.91 -1.89
CA GLY A 183 -3.49 -34.56 -2.45
C GLY A 183 -4.84 -33.86 -2.46
N PHE A 184 -4.87 -32.71 -3.11
CA PHE A 184 -5.99 -31.78 -3.15
C PHE A 184 -6.21 -31.24 -4.56
N ASP A 185 -7.48 -31.06 -4.93
CA ASP A 185 -7.90 -30.40 -6.15
C ASP A 185 -9.17 -29.57 -5.94
N TYR A 186 -9.29 -28.46 -6.66
CA TYR A 186 -10.48 -27.61 -6.64
C TYR A 186 -10.80 -27.03 -8.02
N ARG A 187 -12.06 -26.60 -8.19
CA ARG A 187 -12.60 -25.97 -9.39
C ARG A 187 -13.50 -24.81 -8.99
N ILE A 188 -13.29 -23.62 -9.56
CA ILE A 188 -14.12 -22.43 -9.33
C ILE A 188 -15.38 -22.47 -10.21
N VAL A 189 -16.53 -22.24 -9.61
CA VAL A 189 -17.84 -22.18 -10.29
C VAL A 189 -18.27 -20.74 -10.56
N MET A 190 -17.99 -19.84 -9.61
CA MET A 190 -18.19 -18.39 -9.74
C MET A 190 -17.08 -17.64 -9.02
N THR A 191 -16.75 -16.44 -9.48
CA THR A 191 -15.72 -15.59 -8.87
C THR A 191 -16.33 -14.28 -8.35
N PRO A 192 -15.88 -13.75 -7.21
CA PRO A 192 -16.22 -12.39 -6.77
C PRO A 192 -15.67 -11.28 -7.69
N ARG A 193 -14.75 -11.59 -8.62
CA ARG A 193 -14.16 -10.63 -9.56
C ARG A 193 -15.04 -10.38 -10.78
N ASP A 194 -15.82 -11.38 -11.16
CA ASP A 194 -16.77 -11.34 -12.26
C ASP A 194 -18.05 -12.08 -11.85
N GLU A 195 -19.05 -11.32 -11.39
CA GLU A 195 -20.34 -11.87 -10.96
C GLU A 195 -21.13 -12.53 -12.10
N ALA A 196 -20.77 -12.28 -13.37
CA ALA A 196 -21.38 -12.92 -14.53
C ALA A 196 -20.73 -14.27 -14.86
N TYR A 197 -19.47 -14.50 -14.46
CA TYR A 197 -18.77 -15.76 -14.73
C TYR A 197 -19.50 -16.95 -14.12
N ARG A 198 -19.80 -17.96 -14.95
CA ARG A 198 -20.32 -19.26 -14.53
C ARG A 198 -19.54 -20.36 -15.23
N ALA A 199 -19.10 -21.35 -14.47
CA ALA A 199 -18.42 -22.51 -15.00
C ALA A 199 -19.30 -23.33 -15.96
N GLU A 200 -18.99 -23.32 -17.26
CA GLU A 200 -19.71 -24.11 -18.27
C GLU A 200 -19.61 -25.62 -18.03
N TRP A 201 -18.46 -26.08 -17.50
CA TRP A 201 -18.20 -27.49 -17.20
C TRP A 201 -19.16 -28.07 -16.16
N LEU A 202 -19.88 -27.24 -15.41
CA LEU A 202 -20.90 -27.69 -14.46
C LEU A 202 -22.13 -28.28 -15.18
N ASN A 203 -22.34 -27.92 -16.45
CA ASN A 203 -23.46 -28.41 -17.27
C ASN A 203 -23.19 -29.78 -17.89
N ASP A 204 -21.96 -30.31 -17.79
CA ASP A 204 -21.55 -31.61 -18.33
C ASP A 204 -21.04 -32.56 -17.21
N PRO A 205 -21.94 -33.09 -16.36
CA PRO A 205 -21.57 -34.04 -15.32
C PRO A 205 -21.07 -35.39 -15.87
N PRO A 206 -20.19 -36.12 -15.15
CA PRO A 206 -19.72 -35.83 -13.80
C PRO A 206 -18.56 -34.83 -13.76
N VAL A 207 -18.51 -34.03 -12.70
CA VAL A 207 -17.38 -33.14 -12.42
C VAL A 207 -16.14 -33.97 -12.09
N ARG A 208 -15.02 -33.68 -12.74
CA ARG A 208 -13.78 -34.46 -12.61
C ARG A 208 -12.74 -33.69 -11.81
N PHE A 209 -12.17 -34.38 -10.82
CA PHE A 209 -11.03 -33.94 -10.04
C PHE A 209 -9.83 -34.84 -10.28
N GLN A 210 -8.66 -34.22 -10.34
CA GLN A 210 -7.37 -34.87 -10.51
C GLN A 210 -6.50 -34.44 -9.33
N LEU A 211 -6.39 -35.30 -8.32
CA LEU A 211 -5.54 -35.00 -7.17
C LEU A 211 -4.10 -34.83 -7.63
N ALA A 212 -3.44 -33.82 -7.11
CA ALA A 212 -2.07 -33.47 -7.46
C ALA A 212 -1.05 -34.09 -6.50
N GLU A 213 0.22 -34.05 -6.89
CA GLU A 213 1.32 -34.27 -5.96
C GLU A 213 1.18 -33.32 -4.77
N ALA A 214 1.49 -33.85 -3.60
CA ALA A 214 1.35 -33.15 -2.34
C ALA A 214 2.59 -33.28 -1.48
N ARG A 215 2.76 -32.32 -0.57
CA ARG A 215 3.81 -32.30 0.44
C ARG A 215 3.22 -32.16 1.84
N SER A 216 4.00 -32.62 2.81
CA SER A 216 3.76 -32.30 4.22
C SER A 216 4.41 -30.96 4.55
N ILE A 217 3.77 -30.21 5.45
CA ILE A 217 4.30 -28.98 6.04
C ILE A 217 4.26 -29.13 7.55
N GLU A 218 5.37 -28.83 8.22
CA GLU A 218 5.46 -28.86 9.68
C GLU A 218 5.86 -27.49 10.22
N MET A 219 5.16 -27.04 11.25
CA MET A 219 5.36 -25.72 11.86
C MET A 219 5.41 -25.84 13.38
N GLN A 220 6.15 -24.95 14.02
CA GLN A 220 6.18 -24.82 15.47
C GLN A 220 5.78 -23.40 15.89
N LEU A 221 4.83 -23.30 16.82
CA LEU A 221 4.47 -22.04 17.47
C LEU A 221 5.06 -21.95 18.87
N LEU A 222 5.72 -20.81 19.11
CA LEU A 222 6.27 -20.42 20.40
C LEU A 222 5.65 -19.09 20.87
N ASN A 223 5.65 -18.86 22.17
CA ASN A 223 5.29 -17.56 22.76
C ASN A 223 6.51 -16.63 22.88
N ASP A 224 6.30 -15.46 23.48
CA ASP A 224 7.31 -14.41 23.64
C ASP A 224 8.53 -14.80 24.51
N ILE A 225 8.41 -15.86 25.31
CA ILE A 225 9.49 -16.42 26.14
C ILE A 225 10.03 -17.76 25.61
N GLN A 226 9.73 -18.09 24.34
CA GLN A 226 10.14 -19.33 23.65
C GLN A 226 9.51 -20.62 24.17
N ASP A 227 8.42 -20.55 24.94
CA ASP A 227 7.66 -21.73 25.33
C ASP A 227 6.67 -22.13 24.22
N PRO A 228 6.40 -23.43 24.01
CA PRO A 228 5.48 -23.86 22.98
C PRO A 228 4.02 -23.51 23.25
N LEU A 229 3.31 -23.07 22.21
CA LEU A 229 1.87 -22.81 22.26
C LEU A 229 1.08 -24.07 21.92
N SER A 230 0.45 -24.68 22.90
CA SER A 230 -0.35 -25.91 22.74
C SER A 230 -1.82 -25.65 22.46
N ASN A 231 -2.47 -26.52 21.68
CA ASN A 231 -3.90 -26.44 21.34
C ASN A 231 -4.30 -25.13 20.66
N THR A 232 -3.37 -24.52 19.93
CA THR A 232 -3.60 -23.33 19.11
C THR A 232 -3.99 -23.78 17.71
N ARG A 233 -5.13 -23.29 17.20
CA ARG A 233 -5.59 -23.62 15.86
C ARG A 233 -4.71 -22.90 14.83
N ILE A 234 -4.27 -23.62 13.80
CA ILE A 234 -3.62 -23.05 12.62
C ILE A 234 -4.35 -23.52 11.37
N TYR A 235 -4.61 -22.60 10.44
CA TYR A 235 -5.20 -22.93 9.14
C TYR A 235 -4.50 -22.21 7.98
N LEU A 236 -4.45 -22.87 6.83
CA LEU A 236 -4.02 -22.28 5.56
C LEU A 236 -5.08 -21.32 5.04
N TRP A 237 -4.69 -20.15 4.52
CA TRP A 237 -5.63 -19.08 4.14
C TRP A 237 -6.15 -19.22 2.70
N LEU A 238 -5.23 -19.26 1.74
CA LEU A 238 -5.52 -19.18 0.30
C LEU A 238 -4.68 -20.19 -0.46
N LEU A 239 -5.28 -20.74 -1.51
CA LEU A 239 -4.63 -21.58 -2.49
C LEU A 239 -4.92 -21.06 -3.90
N GLN A 240 -3.93 -21.03 -4.78
CA GLN A 240 -4.04 -20.51 -6.14
C GLN A 240 -3.60 -21.54 -7.18
N LYS A 241 -4.58 -22.24 -7.78
CA LYS A 241 -4.33 -23.25 -8.80
C LYS A 241 -4.09 -22.62 -10.17
N PRO A 242 -2.97 -22.96 -10.85
CA PRO A 242 -2.76 -22.54 -12.23
C PRO A 242 -3.94 -22.94 -13.13
N GLY A 243 -4.46 -21.97 -13.88
CA GLY A 243 -5.58 -22.16 -14.81
C GLY A 243 -6.97 -21.88 -14.23
N GLU A 244 -7.15 -21.93 -12.91
CA GLU A 244 -8.40 -21.52 -12.26
C GLU A 244 -8.55 -19.99 -12.27
N PRO A 245 -9.78 -19.46 -12.41
CA PRO A 245 -10.02 -18.02 -12.53
C PRO A 245 -9.78 -17.25 -11.21
N ASP A 246 -9.78 -17.94 -10.05
CA ASP A 246 -9.61 -17.31 -8.74
C ASP A 246 -8.98 -18.24 -7.70
N THR A 247 -8.64 -17.67 -6.54
CA THR A 247 -8.11 -18.39 -5.39
C THR A 247 -9.20 -19.15 -4.62
N PHE A 248 -8.82 -20.26 -3.99
CA PHE A 248 -9.66 -20.99 -3.06
C PHE A 248 -9.43 -20.47 -1.63
N ASN A 249 -10.44 -19.82 -1.07
CA ASN A 249 -10.38 -19.24 0.27
C ASN A 249 -10.81 -20.24 1.34
N LEU A 250 -9.85 -20.69 2.14
CA LEU A 250 -10.03 -21.69 3.20
C LEU A 250 -10.52 -21.08 4.52
N SER A 251 -10.47 -19.75 4.68
CA SER A 251 -10.90 -19.08 5.93
C SER A 251 -12.40 -19.19 6.22
N VAL A 252 -13.21 -19.50 5.20
CA VAL A 252 -14.67 -19.67 5.33
C VAL A 252 -15.08 -21.12 5.59
N MET A 253 -14.12 -22.04 5.71
CA MET A 253 -14.39 -23.44 5.99
C MET A 253 -14.54 -23.69 7.49
N ASN A 254 -15.51 -24.54 7.83
CA ASN A 254 -15.77 -24.95 9.20
C ASN A 254 -14.61 -25.82 9.73
N SER A 255 -14.31 -25.73 11.02
CA SER A 255 -13.21 -26.47 11.66
C SER A 255 -13.37 -27.98 11.54
N ASP A 256 -14.61 -28.47 11.61
CA ASP A 256 -14.96 -29.88 11.50
C ASP A 256 -14.62 -30.50 10.14
N GLN A 257 -14.46 -29.69 9.10
CA GLN A 257 -14.11 -30.17 7.76
C GLN A 257 -12.59 -30.42 7.60
N ARG A 258 -11.77 -30.04 8.59
CA ARG A 258 -10.31 -30.28 8.72
C ARG A 258 -9.43 -30.01 7.49
N LEU A 259 -9.94 -29.35 6.45
CA LEU A 259 -9.16 -29.07 5.26
C LEU A 259 -8.09 -28.03 5.59
N PHE A 260 -6.83 -28.46 5.60
CA PHE A 260 -5.65 -27.65 5.95
C PHE A 260 -5.82 -26.84 7.22
N ASN A 261 -6.38 -27.47 8.25
CA ASN A 261 -6.67 -26.89 9.55
C ASN A 261 -6.34 -27.91 10.64
N ALA A 262 -5.48 -27.54 11.58
CA ALA A 262 -5.01 -28.40 12.65
C ALA A 262 -4.66 -27.62 13.92
N PHE A 263 -4.53 -28.33 15.04
CA PHE A 263 -4.17 -27.75 16.33
C PHE A 263 -2.74 -28.16 16.69
N THR A 264 -2.02 -27.24 17.32
CA THR A 264 -0.67 -27.52 17.83
C THR A 264 -0.70 -28.55 18.96
N THR A 265 0.31 -29.40 18.98
CA THR A 265 0.60 -30.35 20.08
C THR A 265 1.09 -29.63 21.34
N ASP A 266 1.34 -30.37 22.43
CA ASP A 266 2.00 -29.89 23.64
C ASP A 266 3.41 -29.30 23.39
N LYS A 267 4.04 -29.66 22.27
CA LYS A 267 5.32 -29.10 21.81
C LYS A 267 5.16 -27.91 20.87
N GLY A 268 3.95 -27.39 20.69
CA GLY A 268 3.65 -26.30 19.77
C GLY A 268 3.74 -26.69 18.30
N ILE A 269 3.88 -27.98 17.99
CA ILE A 269 4.07 -28.47 16.63
C ILE A 269 2.71 -28.77 15.99
N VAL A 270 2.52 -28.34 14.75
CA VAL A 270 1.40 -28.72 13.89
C VAL A 270 1.93 -29.26 12.55
N ARG A 271 1.16 -30.18 11.95
CA ARG A 271 1.50 -30.78 10.67
C ARG A 271 0.30 -30.75 9.73
N PHE A 272 0.53 -30.30 8.51
CA PHE A 272 -0.45 -30.28 7.42
C PHE A 272 -0.04 -31.30 6.37
N GLU A 273 -0.95 -32.22 6.05
CA GLU A 273 -0.77 -33.23 5.01
C GLU A 273 -1.54 -32.87 3.75
N GLY A 274 -1.12 -33.39 2.60
CA GLY A 274 -1.86 -33.25 1.36
C GLY A 274 -1.79 -31.85 0.72
N VAL A 275 -0.86 -30.98 1.15
CA VAL A 275 -0.73 -29.61 0.61
C VAL A 275 -0.21 -29.70 -0.84
N PRO A 276 -0.95 -29.17 -1.83
CA PRO A 276 -0.62 -29.37 -3.24
C PRO A 276 0.68 -28.65 -3.63
N THR A 277 1.44 -29.24 -4.56
CA THR A 277 2.70 -28.66 -5.07
C THR A 277 2.53 -27.79 -6.31
N TRP A 278 1.34 -27.74 -6.90
CA TRP A 278 1.06 -26.85 -8.04
C TRP A 278 0.96 -25.38 -7.65
N ASP A 279 0.76 -25.07 -6.36
CA ASP A 279 0.84 -23.69 -5.90
C ASP A 279 2.31 -23.40 -5.70
N THR A 280 2.79 -22.34 -6.34
CA THR A 280 4.19 -21.92 -6.28
C THR A 280 4.35 -20.59 -5.56
N HIS A 281 3.25 -19.99 -5.11
CA HIS A 281 3.27 -18.75 -4.33
C HIS A 281 3.54 -19.05 -2.86
N PRO A 282 4.10 -18.11 -2.09
CA PRO A 282 4.17 -18.25 -0.64
C PRO A 282 2.80 -18.57 -0.04
N LEU A 283 2.74 -19.60 0.80
CA LEU A 283 1.52 -20.00 1.50
C LEU A 283 1.39 -19.20 2.80
N TRP A 284 0.17 -18.78 3.11
CA TRP A 284 -0.14 -17.97 4.29
C TRP A 284 -0.99 -18.76 5.26
N PHE A 285 -0.49 -18.90 6.49
CA PHE A 285 -1.20 -19.55 7.57
C PHE A 285 -1.60 -18.53 8.64
N TRP A 286 -2.72 -18.78 9.30
CA TRP A 286 -3.20 -17.99 10.43
C TRP A 286 -3.26 -18.85 11.68
N ALA A 287 -2.78 -18.30 12.80
CA ALA A 287 -2.94 -18.90 14.11
C ALA A 287 -4.05 -18.16 14.90
N ASP A 288 -4.99 -18.90 15.46
CA ASP A 288 -6.03 -18.35 16.33
C ASP A 288 -5.64 -18.60 17.80
N SER A 289 -5.35 -17.52 18.53
CA SER A 289 -5.04 -17.52 19.96
C SER A 289 -5.74 -16.34 20.63
N GLU A 290 -6.37 -16.58 21.79
CA GLU A 290 -7.04 -15.52 22.56
C GLU A 290 -6.05 -14.60 23.28
N ASP A 291 -4.91 -15.15 23.72
CA ASP A 291 -3.93 -14.45 24.55
C ASP A 291 -2.73 -13.89 23.77
N HIS A 292 -2.64 -14.16 22.47
CA HIS A 292 -1.48 -13.81 21.64
C HIS A 292 -1.92 -13.05 20.40
N GLU A 293 -1.00 -12.28 19.84
CA GLU A 293 -1.25 -11.54 18.62
C GLU A 293 -1.66 -12.46 17.47
N ARG A 294 -2.53 -11.93 16.62
CA ARG A 294 -2.96 -12.58 15.39
C ARG A 294 -2.11 -12.04 14.24
N SER A 295 -1.16 -12.84 13.77
CA SER A 295 -0.28 -12.51 12.64
C SER A 295 -0.24 -13.64 11.61
N ARG A 296 0.04 -13.30 10.35
CA ARG A 296 0.24 -14.30 9.29
C ARG A 296 1.60 -14.95 9.41
N ILE A 297 1.61 -16.25 9.16
CA ILE A 297 2.79 -17.11 9.05
C ILE A 297 3.03 -17.38 7.57
N GLU A 298 4.23 -17.04 7.09
CA GLU A 298 4.67 -17.31 5.71
C GLU A 298 5.34 -18.67 5.61
N PHE A 299 5.02 -19.42 4.56
CA PHE A 299 5.73 -20.63 4.17
C PHE A 299 6.20 -20.51 2.71
N ASP A 300 7.52 -20.56 2.49
CA ASP A 300 8.13 -20.57 1.15
C ASP A 300 8.24 -22.02 0.64
N HIS A 301 7.83 -22.28 -0.59
CA HIS A 301 7.95 -23.59 -1.22
C HIS A 301 9.41 -24.08 -1.32
N ALA A 302 10.38 -23.17 -1.31
CA ALA A 302 11.80 -23.48 -1.25
C ALA A 302 12.26 -24.08 0.09
N THR A 303 11.44 -24.03 1.14
CA THR A 303 11.76 -24.65 2.43
C THR A 303 11.89 -26.18 2.26
N PRO A 304 13.04 -26.79 2.66
CA PRO A 304 13.22 -28.24 2.56
C PRO A 304 12.20 -29.03 3.38
N ALA A 305 11.81 -30.22 2.92
CA ALA A 305 10.76 -31.03 3.54
C ALA A 305 11.05 -31.47 4.99
N ASN A 306 12.31 -31.44 5.43
CA ASN A 306 12.75 -31.82 6.77
C ASN A 306 12.93 -30.62 7.73
N VAL A 307 12.57 -29.41 7.31
CA VAL A 307 12.67 -28.19 8.14
C VAL A 307 11.32 -27.88 8.75
N VAL A 308 11.31 -27.69 10.08
CA VAL A 308 10.14 -27.18 10.82
C VAL A 308 10.19 -25.66 10.80
N VAL A 309 9.12 -25.02 10.35
CA VAL A 309 9.03 -23.55 10.34
C VAL A 309 8.59 -23.06 11.71
N THR A 310 9.52 -22.45 12.46
CA THR A 310 9.25 -21.90 13.79
C THR A 310 8.77 -20.45 13.70
N ASN A 311 7.65 -20.14 14.36
CA ASN A 311 7.10 -18.79 14.47
C ASN A 311 6.82 -18.46 15.93
N GLN A 312 7.01 -17.19 16.27
CA GLN A 312 6.78 -16.64 17.60
C GLN A 312 5.57 -15.70 17.58
N LEU A 313 4.61 -15.90 18.50
CA LEU A 313 3.47 -15.01 18.68
C LEU A 313 3.61 -14.26 20.00
N MET A 314 3.55 -12.93 19.95
CA MET A 314 3.67 -12.11 21.15
C MET A 314 2.40 -12.12 21.99
N ARG A 315 2.53 -12.19 23.31
CA ARG A 315 1.39 -12.09 24.23
C ARG A 315 0.74 -10.71 24.16
N LEU A 316 -0.60 -10.68 24.16
CA LEU A 316 -1.37 -9.44 24.18
C LEU A 316 -1.19 -8.70 25.51
N VAL A 317 -1.20 -7.37 25.44
CA VAL A 317 -0.93 -6.46 26.56
C VAL A 317 -2.18 -5.64 26.87
N PRO A 318 -2.65 -5.62 28.12
CA PRO A 318 -3.86 -4.89 28.45
C PRO A 318 -3.67 -3.38 28.38
N VAL A 319 -4.62 -2.73 27.71
CA VAL A 319 -4.79 -1.27 27.63
C VAL A 319 -6.16 -0.93 28.18
N THR A 320 -6.22 -0.14 29.25
CA THR A 320 -7.47 0.13 29.99
C THR A 320 -7.72 1.61 30.20
N GLY A 321 -9.00 1.99 30.23
CA GLY A 321 -9.42 3.34 30.55
C GLY A 321 -10.87 3.43 31.01
N ARG A 322 -11.34 4.65 31.20
CA ARG A 322 -12.72 4.98 31.55
C ARG A 322 -13.29 6.00 30.58
N VAL A 323 -14.59 5.88 30.32
CA VAL A 323 -15.37 6.81 29.50
C VAL A 323 -16.44 7.45 30.38
N THR A 324 -16.52 8.77 30.33
CA THR A 324 -17.54 9.55 31.05
C THR A 324 -18.38 10.40 30.11
N LEU A 325 -19.63 10.63 30.49
CA LEU A 325 -20.53 11.61 29.89
C LEU A 325 -20.06 13.05 30.18
N PRO A 326 -20.59 14.07 29.47
CA PRO A 326 -20.23 15.47 29.72
C PRO A 326 -20.40 15.92 31.18
N ASP A 327 -21.38 15.36 31.89
CA ASP A 327 -21.68 15.63 33.31
C ASP A 327 -20.77 14.87 34.30
N GLY A 328 -19.89 14.00 33.78
CA GLY A 328 -18.96 13.19 34.57
C GLY A 328 -19.49 11.81 34.98
N ALA A 329 -20.73 11.46 34.66
CA ALA A 329 -21.25 10.11 34.92
C ALA A 329 -20.56 9.06 34.03
N PRO A 330 -20.44 7.79 34.48
CA PRO A 330 -19.94 6.71 33.64
C PRO A 330 -20.80 6.47 32.39
N ALA A 331 -20.17 6.22 31.25
CA ALA A 331 -20.88 5.93 30.01
C ALA A 331 -20.84 4.43 29.68
N SER A 332 -21.97 3.74 29.78
CA SER A 332 -22.11 2.30 29.48
C SER A 332 -22.35 2.04 27.99
N GLY A 333 -21.82 0.93 27.47
CA GLY A 333 -22.07 0.46 26.09
C GLY A 333 -21.41 1.30 24.99
N ILE A 334 -20.40 2.10 25.32
CA ILE A 334 -19.68 2.94 24.35
C ILE A 334 -18.61 2.11 23.63
N PRO A 335 -18.65 2.04 22.30
CA PRO A 335 -17.63 1.32 21.52
C PRO A 335 -16.32 2.11 21.44
N ILE A 336 -15.25 1.49 21.90
CA ILE A 336 -13.87 1.95 21.78
C ILE A 336 -13.16 1.10 20.74
N LYS A 337 -12.68 1.76 19.69
CA LYS A 337 -11.89 1.14 18.64
C LYS A 337 -10.41 1.35 18.91
N ALA A 338 -9.65 0.27 18.91
CA ALA A 338 -8.19 0.29 18.99
C ALA A 338 -7.58 -0.13 17.65
N ILE A 339 -6.64 0.68 17.16
CA ILE A 339 -5.91 0.44 15.91
C ILE A 339 -4.42 0.51 16.22
N GLY A 340 -3.70 -0.58 15.93
CA GLY A 340 -2.26 -0.68 16.13
C GLY A 340 -1.53 -0.97 14.80
N VAL A 341 -0.51 -0.18 14.49
CA VAL A 341 0.31 -0.33 13.27
C VAL A 341 1.79 -0.47 13.65
N GLY A 342 2.48 -1.44 13.05
CA GLY A 342 3.90 -1.70 13.27
C GLY A 342 4.62 -2.08 11.97
N TYR A 343 5.89 -2.48 12.09
CA TYR A 343 6.69 -2.98 10.97
C TYR A 343 6.37 -4.45 10.67
N ASP A 344 5.10 -4.71 10.43
CA ASP A 344 4.55 -6.01 10.08
C ASP A 344 3.45 -5.85 9.03
N ARG A 345 3.12 -6.92 8.30
CA ARG A 345 2.14 -6.86 7.20
C ARG A 345 0.70 -6.78 7.69
N ASP A 346 0.48 -6.99 8.98
CA ASP A 346 -0.83 -7.05 9.60
C ASP A 346 -0.99 -5.86 10.55
N SER A 347 -2.20 -5.34 10.65
CA SER A 347 -2.53 -4.31 11.63
C SER A 347 -3.43 -4.89 12.71
N PHE A 348 -3.29 -4.37 13.92
CA PHE A 348 -4.17 -4.71 15.03
C PHE A 348 -5.45 -3.88 14.93
N HIS A 349 -6.61 -4.53 14.98
CA HIS A 349 -7.90 -3.86 15.07
C HIS A 349 -8.80 -4.60 16.07
N GLU A 350 -9.25 -3.91 17.11
CA GLU A 350 -10.21 -4.44 18.07
C GLU A 350 -11.26 -3.39 18.41
N THR A 351 -12.50 -3.83 18.64
CA THR A 351 -13.58 -2.99 19.17
C THR A 351 -14.04 -3.60 20.49
N VAL A 352 -13.99 -2.82 21.55
CA VAL A 352 -14.48 -3.21 22.88
C VAL A 352 -15.55 -2.23 23.33
N TYR A 353 -16.43 -2.66 24.23
CA TYR A 353 -17.51 -1.83 24.76
C TYR A 353 -17.25 -1.52 26.23
N THR A 354 -17.64 -0.33 26.67
CA THR A 354 -17.59 0.01 28.09
C THR A 354 -18.63 -0.77 28.89
N ASP A 355 -18.24 -1.18 30.09
CA ASP A 355 -19.16 -1.75 31.08
C ASP A 355 -20.07 -0.68 31.71
N ASP A 356 -20.96 -1.11 32.62
CA ASP A 356 -21.86 -0.21 33.37
C ASP A 356 -21.12 0.82 34.25
N GLY A 357 -19.86 0.54 34.59
CA GLY A 357 -18.96 1.45 35.30
C GLY A 357 -18.20 2.41 34.37
N GLY A 358 -18.47 2.37 33.06
CA GLY A 358 -17.81 3.17 32.04
C GLY A 358 -16.38 2.72 31.75
N THR A 359 -15.96 1.54 32.19
CA THR A 359 -14.59 1.04 32.03
C THR A 359 -14.47 0.16 30.78
N TYR A 360 -13.33 0.25 30.09
CA TYR A 360 -13.01 -0.61 28.95
C TYR A 360 -11.62 -1.24 29.09
N ARG A 361 -11.41 -2.38 28.43
CA ARG A 361 -10.14 -3.08 28.32
C ARG A 361 -9.96 -3.61 26.91
N VAL A 362 -8.83 -3.28 26.29
CA VAL A 362 -8.35 -3.83 25.01
C VAL A 362 -7.14 -4.72 25.32
N ASN A 363 -7.04 -5.90 24.70
CA ASN A 363 -5.85 -6.73 24.80
C ASN A 363 -5.00 -6.50 23.54
N ALA A 364 -4.14 -5.48 23.59
CA ALA A 364 -3.45 -4.94 22.44
C ALA A 364 -2.18 -5.74 22.09
N ALA A 365 -1.93 -5.97 20.79
CA ALA A 365 -0.69 -6.60 20.34
C ALA A 365 0.52 -5.64 20.51
N PRO A 366 1.63 -6.07 21.11
CA PRO A 366 2.78 -5.20 21.37
C PRO A 366 3.57 -4.85 20.11
N GLY A 367 4.55 -3.93 20.22
CA GLY A 367 5.46 -3.57 19.13
C GLY A 367 4.85 -2.63 18.08
N ARG A 368 3.72 -2.00 18.40
CA ARG A 368 2.92 -1.17 17.47
C ARG A 368 2.63 0.20 18.05
N LEU A 369 2.49 1.19 17.17
CA LEU A 369 1.95 2.51 17.46
C LEU A 369 0.42 2.44 17.45
N TYR A 370 -0.22 3.02 18.47
CA TYR A 370 -1.67 2.90 18.67
C TYR A 370 -2.43 4.22 18.55
N MET A 371 -3.68 4.06 18.10
CA MET A 371 -4.75 5.03 18.17
C MET A 371 -5.98 4.37 18.81
N LEU A 372 -6.62 5.08 19.74
CA LEU A 372 -7.91 4.74 20.34
C LEU A 372 -8.94 5.82 19.98
N THR A 373 -10.11 5.41 19.50
CA THR A 373 -11.18 6.34 19.11
C THR A 373 -12.56 5.81 19.52
N VAL A 374 -13.49 6.74 19.76
CA VAL A 374 -14.91 6.46 20.04
C VAL A 374 -15.68 6.44 18.72
N VAL A 375 -16.33 5.32 18.39
CA VAL A 375 -17.08 5.16 17.13
C VAL A 375 -18.57 5.02 17.40
N HIS A 376 -19.27 6.14 17.57
CA HIS A 376 -20.70 6.15 17.93
C HIS A 376 -21.44 7.33 17.27
N ASP A 377 -22.71 7.15 16.91
CA ASP A 377 -23.52 8.14 16.16
C ASP A 377 -24.01 9.37 16.96
N ARG A 378 -23.70 9.42 18.26
CA ARG A 378 -24.25 10.43 19.19
C ARG A 378 -23.16 11.01 20.07
N TRP A 379 -22.24 10.14 20.47
CA TRP A 379 -21.13 10.47 21.33
C TRP A 379 -19.81 10.32 20.59
N SER A 380 -18.92 11.26 20.82
CA SER A 380 -17.55 11.25 20.33
C SER A 380 -16.62 11.76 21.41
N ALA A 381 -15.32 11.67 21.16
CA ALA A 381 -14.30 12.29 22.01
C ALA A 381 -13.05 12.59 21.14
N PRO A 382 -12.16 13.48 21.58
CA PRO A 382 -10.84 13.61 20.99
C PRO A 382 -10.13 12.25 20.96
N VAL A 383 -9.44 11.96 19.87
CA VAL A 383 -8.67 10.73 19.70
C VAL A 383 -7.52 10.67 20.72
N ILE A 384 -7.24 9.47 21.24
CA ILE A 384 -6.01 9.21 22.03
C ILE A 384 -5.07 8.41 21.14
N ASP A 385 -3.96 9.01 20.73
CA ASP A 385 -3.00 8.39 19.82
C ASP A 385 -1.54 8.62 20.25
N GLY A 386 -0.59 8.17 19.42
CA GLY A 386 0.84 8.48 19.60
C GLY A 386 1.53 7.70 20.72
N PHE A 387 0.95 6.60 21.19
CA PHE A 387 1.55 5.75 22.23
C PHE A 387 1.88 4.36 21.70
N VAL A 388 2.92 3.74 22.25
CA VAL A 388 3.41 2.41 21.86
C VAL A 388 3.07 1.40 22.94
N VAL A 389 2.48 0.27 22.53
CA VAL A 389 2.29 -0.87 23.42
C VAL A 389 3.56 -1.73 23.41
N ARG A 390 4.21 -1.88 24.57
CA ARG A 390 5.44 -2.68 24.72
C ARG A 390 5.14 -4.04 25.36
N PRO A 391 5.89 -5.10 25.02
CA PRO A 391 5.69 -6.42 25.63
C PRO A 391 5.70 -6.36 27.16
N GLY A 392 4.76 -7.08 27.79
CA GLY A 392 4.67 -7.21 29.25
C GLY A 392 4.36 -5.91 30.01
N THR A 393 4.05 -4.79 29.33
CA THR A 393 3.86 -3.48 29.96
C THR A 393 2.42 -2.97 29.80
N PRO A 394 1.50 -3.30 30.73
CA PRO A 394 0.13 -2.77 30.72
C PRO A 394 0.08 -1.24 30.66
N ILE A 395 -0.93 -0.71 29.98
CA ILE A 395 -1.22 0.73 29.94
C ILE A 395 -2.58 0.99 30.57
N SER A 396 -2.65 1.96 31.47
CA SER A 396 -3.90 2.32 32.16
C SER A 396 -4.10 3.83 32.19
N GLY A 397 -5.36 4.27 32.33
CA GLY A 397 -5.69 5.68 32.50
C GLY A 397 -5.91 6.44 31.18
N LEU A 398 -6.11 5.73 30.07
CA LEU A 398 -6.48 6.32 28.78
C LEU A 398 -7.97 6.64 28.77
N ASN A 399 -8.34 7.77 29.38
CA ASN A 399 -9.73 8.11 29.64
C ASN A 399 -10.32 9.01 28.54
N PHE A 400 -11.58 8.76 28.18
CA PHE A 400 -12.36 9.63 27.29
C PHE A 400 -13.41 10.40 28.09
N ARG A 401 -13.60 11.67 27.74
CA ARG A 401 -14.79 12.43 28.11
C ARG A 401 -15.61 12.67 26.84
N LEU A 402 -16.85 12.21 26.85
CA LEU A 402 -17.72 12.26 25.68
C LEU A 402 -18.25 13.67 25.44
N GLN A 403 -18.47 13.97 24.17
CA GLN A 403 -19.16 15.14 23.66
C GLN A 403 -20.07 14.76 22.49
N PRO A 404 -21.05 15.59 22.12
CA PRO A 404 -21.85 15.36 20.93
C PRO A 404 -20.99 15.19 19.67
N THR A 405 -21.43 14.37 18.73
CA THR A 405 -20.78 14.19 17.42
C THR A 405 -21.01 15.39 16.51
N VAL A 406 -20.03 15.69 15.67
CA VAL A 406 -20.17 16.53 14.48
C VAL A 406 -20.73 15.70 13.33
N ARG A 407 -21.74 16.22 12.64
CA ARG A 407 -22.31 15.58 11.45
C ARG A 407 -21.48 15.94 10.22
N VAL A 408 -20.88 14.96 9.56
CA VAL A 408 -20.19 15.13 8.28
C VAL A 408 -21.09 14.56 7.19
N HIS A 409 -21.61 15.39 6.30
CA HIS A 409 -22.60 14.96 5.30
C HIS A 409 -22.30 15.54 3.93
N GLY A 410 -23.11 15.16 2.95
CA GLY A 410 -23.07 15.76 1.62
C GLY A 410 -23.78 14.91 0.59
N ARG A 411 -23.53 15.22 -0.69
CA ARG A 411 -24.15 14.55 -1.82
C ARG A 411 -23.10 14.15 -2.86
N VAL A 412 -23.31 12.98 -3.45
CA VAL A 412 -22.63 12.53 -4.67
C VAL A 412 -23.54 12.76 -5.87
N THR A 413 -23.00 13.44 -6.87
CA THR A 413 -23.67 13.63 -8.16
C THR A 413 -22.80 13.15 -9.31
N ILE A 414 -23.40 13.00 -10.50
CA ILE A 414 -22.73 12.55 -11.71
C ILE A 414 -23.07 13.39 -12.93
N GLY A 415 -22.06 13.63 -13.77
CA GLY A 415 -22.21 14.26 -15.07
C GLY A 415 -22.53 15.77 -14.98
N PRO A 416 -22.69 16.42 -16.14
CA PRO A 416 -22.93 17.87 -16.20
C PRO A 416 -24.27 18.29 -15.56
N ASP A 417 -25.27 17.41 -15.58
CA ASP A 417 -26.60 17.67 -15.01
C ASP A 417 -26.65 17.45 -13.49
N ARG A 418 -25.55 16.93 -12.90
CA ARG A 418 -25.43 16.64 -11.45
C ARG A 418 -26.53 15.73 -10.94
N ASP A 419 -26.79 14.65 -11.69
CA ASP A 419 -27.77 13.64 -11.29
C ASP A 419 -27.32 12.95 -9.99
N PRO A 420 -28.23 12.66 -9.05
CA PRO A 420 -27.87 11.99 -7.80
C PRO A 420 -27.44 10.54 -8.02
N VAL A 421 -26.35 10.12 -7.38
CA VAL A 421 -25.85 8.74 -7.47
C VAL A 421 -26.27 7.93 -6.25
N ALA A 422 -27.15 6.94 -6.43
CA ALA A 422 -27.58 6.05 -5.35
C ALA A 422 -26.59 4.90 -5.09
N ASN A 423 -26.49 4.46 -3.83
CA ASN A 423 -25.65 3.33 -3.41
C ASN A 423 -24.16 3.48 -3.77
N GLN A 424 -23.68 4.72 -3.89
CA GLN A 424 -22.25 5.02 -4.00
C GLN A 424 -21.61 4.81 -2.63
N ARG A 425 -20.54 4.02 -2.57
CA ARG A 425 -19.76 3.86 -1.34
C ARG A 425 -18.95 5.12 -1.06
N MET A 426 -19.12 5.66 0.14
CA MET A 426 -18.33 6.74 0.71
C MET A 426 -17.40 6.17 1.77
N GLY A 427 -16.17 6.65 1.82
CA GLY A 427 -15.15 6.26 2.79
C GLY A 427 -14.68 7.47 3.59
N LEU A 428 -14.53 7.28 4.90
CA LEU A 428 -13.99 8.28 5.82
C LEU A 428 -12.88 7.65 6.64
N ASN A 429 -11.67 8.15 6.48
CA ASN A 429 -10.52 7.81 7.30
C ASN A 429 -10.39 8.82 8.45
N GLN A 430 -10.32 8.36 9.69
CA GLN A 430 -9.77 9.12 10.81
C GLN A 430 -8.30 8.76 10.95
N ILE A 431 -7.43 9.77 10.95
CA ILE A 431 -5.98 9.61 10.82
C ILE A 431 -5.32 9.95 12.17
N GLY A 432 -4.54 9.03 12.72
CA GLY A 432 -3.70 9.28 13.89
C GLY A 432 -2.31 9.83 13.52
N ARG A 433 -1.52 10.21 14.52
CA ARG A 433 -0.14 10.66 14.35
C ARG A 433 0.75 9.60 13.69
N ASN A 434 1.63 10.06 12.81
CA ASN A 434 2.64 9.22 12.18
C ASN A 434 3.81 8.99 13.14
N LEU A 435 4.44 7.82 13.13
CA LEU A 435 5.65 7.55 13.94
C LEU A 435 6.75 8.59 13.70
N ARG A 436 6.89 9.11 12.48
CA ARG A 436 7.91 10.11 12.12
C ARG A 436 7.66 11.48 12.76
N GLU A 437 6.48 11.73 13.30
CA GLU A 437 6.10 12.97 13.98
C GLU A 437 6.37 12.89 15.50
N LEU A 438 6.74 11.73 16.03
CA LEU A 438 6.92 11.49 17.46
C LEU A 438 8.40 11.52 17.85
N GLU A 439 8.76 12.42 18.77
CA GLU A 439 10.13 12.50 19.31
C GLU A 439 10.43 11.36 20.29
N GLY A 440 11.59 10.71 20.13
CA GLY A 440 12.06 9.68 21.06
C GLY A 440 11.28 8.36 21.05
N VAL A 441 10.41 8.14 20.06
CA VAL A 441 9.62 6.92 19.91
C VAL A 441 10.20 6.06 18.77
N GLU A 442 10.66 4.85 19.12
CA GLU A 442 11.17 3.88 18.15
C GLU A 442 10.41 2.54 18.27
N LEU A 443 10.14 1.94 17.11
CA LEU A 443 9.63 0.57 16.98
C LEU A 443 10.72 -0.35 16.43
N HIS A 444 10.71 -1.60 16.88
CA HIS A 444 11.64 -2.62 16.39
C HIS A 444 11.34 -2.93 14.90
N ASN A 445 12.36 -2.78 14.03
CA ASN A 445 12.25 -3.01 12.59
C ASN A 445 13.43 -3.86 12.05
N PRO A 446 13.56 -5.12 12.46
CA PRO A 446 14.73 -5.95 12.11
C PRO A 446 14.81 -6.23 10.61
N THR A 447 13.67 -6.27 9.93
CA THR A 447 13.53 -6.51 8.47
C THR A 447 13.66 -5.24 7.63
N LYS A 448 13.86 -4.07 8.26
CA LYS A 448 14.00 -2.76 7.61
C LYS A 448 12.86 -2.43 6.64
N LEU A 449 11.63 -2.84 6.98
CA LEU A 449 10.45 -2.53 6.18
C LEU A 449 10.23 -1.01 6.16
N ASN A 450 9.92 -0.46 4.98
CA ASN A 450 9.73 0.98 4.79
C ASN A 450 8.25 1.38 4.82
N PHE A 451 7.47 0.76 5.72
CA PHE A 451 6.05 1.07 5.87
C PHE A 451 5.87 2.43 6.55
N SER A 452 4.85 3.18 6.12
CA SER A 452 4.38 4.32 6.88
C SER A 452 3.64 3.81 8.11
N ILE A 453 4.15 4.14 9.29
CA ILE A 453 3.53 3.72 10.55
C ILE A 453 2.57 4.81 11.00
N GLN A 454 1.31 4.68 10.60
CA GLN A 454 0.24 5.63 10.92
C GLN A 454 -1.08 4.88 11.13
N PRO A 455 -1.57 4.79 12.38
CA PRO A 455 -2.87 4.21 12.66
C PRO A 455 -4.00 5.00 12.00
N MET A 456 -4.95 4.28 11.40
CA MET A 456 -6.08 4.87 10.69
C MET A 456 -7.34 4.03 10.90
N GLU A 457 -8.45 4.70 11.22
CA GLU A 457 -9.77 4.07 11.32
C GLU A 457 -10.59 4.41 10.07
N PHE A 458 -10.98 3.38 9.32
CA PHE A 458 -11.80 3.52 8.13
C PHE A 458 -13.27 3.24 8.44
N ARG A 459 -14.13 4.17 8.05
CA ARG A 459 -15.59 4.04 8.11
C ARG A 459 -16.16 4.17 6.71
N SER A 460 -17.25 3.46 6.42
CA SER A 460 -17.94 3.63 5.14
C SER A 460 -19.46 3.64 5.30
N THR A 461 -20.11 4.40 4.43
CA THR A 461 -21.56 4.42 4.25
C THR A 461 -21.87 4.39 2.75
N ASN A 462 -23.14 4.19 2.38
CA ASN A 462 -23.57 4.30 0.99
C ASN A 462 -24.56 5.46 0.85
N THR A 463 -24.54 6.12 -0.31
CA THR A 463 -25.52 7.17 -0.60
C THR A 463 -26.94 6.64 -0.72
N ASN A 464 -27.92 7.44 -0.32
CA ASN A 464 -29.34 7.17 -0.53
C ASN A 464 -29.75 7.43 -2.01
N LYS A 465 -31.05 7.30 -2.33
CA LYS A 465 -31.56 7.54 -3.70
C LYS A 465 -31.38 8.98 -4.20
N GLN A 466 -31.17 9.93 -3.29
CA GLN A 466 -30.92 11.34 -3.57
C GLN A 466 -29.42 11.66 -3.62
N GLY A 467 -28.56 10.64 -3.57
CA GLY A 467 -27.11 10.79 -3.57
C GLY A 467 -26.53 11.23 -2.23
N GLU A 468 -27.31 11.29 -1.17
CA GLU A 468 -26.91 11.87 0.11
C GLU A 468 -26.26 10.82 1.01
N TYR A 469 -25.28 11.25 1.79
CA TYR A 469 -24.59 10.42 2.77
C TYR A 469 -24.32 11.21 4.05
N GLU A 470 -24.04 10.50 5.15
CA GLU A 470 -23.60 11.11 6.40
C GLU A 470 -22.70 10.18 7.23
N PHE A 471 -21.86 10.82 8.05
CA PHE A 471 -21.02 10.24 9.09
C PHE A 471 -21.14 11.08 10.35
N TYR A 472 -20.86 10.49 11.51
CA TYR A 472 -20.81 11.17 12.78
C TYR A 472 -19.41 11.01 13.39
N VAL A 473 -18.76 12.12 13.71
CA VAL A 473 -17.34 12.13 14.08
C VAL A 473 -17.09 13.03 15.28
N GLY A 474 -15.97 12.81 15.97
CA GLY A 474 -15.45 13.73 16.98
C GLY A 474 -14.29 14.57 16.45
N PRO A 475 -13.60 15.29 17.34
CA PRO A 475 -12.36 15.99 17.04
C PRO A 475 -11.27 15.06 16.50
N GLY A 476 -10.47 15.57 15.57
CA GLY A 476 -9.36 14.84 14.96
C GLY A 476 -9.13 15.23 13.50
N SER A 477 -8.19 14.52 12.87
CA SER A 477 -7.84 14.70 11.45
C SER A 477 -8.50 13.62 10.60
N PHE A 478 -9.06 14.01 9.47
CA PHE A 478 -9.86 13.15 8.62
C PHE A 478 -9.54 13.29 7.13
N GLN A 479 -9.83 12.23 6.39
CA GLN A 479 -9.89 12.24 4.94
C GLN A 479 -11.18 11.55 4.48
N ILE A 480 -12.01 12.24 3.71
CA ILE A 480 -13.24 11.71 3.13
C ILE A 480 -13.11 11.55 1.61
N GLY A 481 -13.58 10.42 1.10
CA GLY A 481 -13.60 10.11 -0.33
C GLY A 481 -14.88 9.38 -0.73
N GLY A 482 -15.14 9.33 -2.03
CA GLY A 482 -16.33 8.71 -2.60
C GLY A 482 -16.01 8.03 -3.92
N PRO A 483 -16.59 8.47 -5.05
CA PRO A 483 -16.24 7.97 -6.37
C PRO A 483 -14.73 8.05 -6.61
N SER A 484 -14.13 6.95 -7.06
CA SER A 484 -12.68 6.88 -7.33
C SER A 484 -12.16 7.89 -8.37
N GLN A 485 -13.05 8.52 -9.15
CA GLN A 485 -12.71 9.60 -10.08
C GLN A 485 -12.55 10.98 -9.43
N VAL A 486 -12.95 11.13 -8.17
CA VAL A 486 -12.91 12.41 -7.46
C VAL A 486 -11.88 12.32 -6.35
N LYS A 487 -11.01 13.32 -6.26
CA LYS A 487 -9.98 13.37 -5.22
C LYS A 487 -10.62 13.43 -3.83
N SER A 488 -10.10 12.65 -2.90
CA SER A 488 -10.48 12.73 -1.49
C SER A 488 -10.15 14.10 -0.89
N GLN A 489 -10.98 14.55 0.03
CA GLN A 489 -10.87 15.83 0.73
C GLN A 489 -10.41 15.60 2.17
N ALA A 490 -9.40 16.35 2.62
CA ALA A 490 -8.90 16.28 4.00
C ALA A 490 -9.49 17.43 4.83
N PHE A 491 -9.77 17.20 6.11
CA PHE A 491 -10.27 18.20 7.04
C PHE A 491 -9.89 17.86 8.48
N GLU A 492 -9.93 18.86 9.35
CA GLU A 492 -9.68 18.70 10.79
C GLU A 492 -10.80 19.33 11.60
N ILE A 493 -11.08 18.74 12.76
CA ILE A 493 -12.03 19.27 13.75
C ILE A 493 -11.25 19.46 15.05
N ALA A 494 -11.11 20.70 15.51
CA ALA A 494 -10.45 20.99 16.78
C ALA A 494 -11.32 20.56 17.98
N ALA A 495 -10.69 20.30 19.13
CA ALA A 495 -11.39 19.81 20.31
C ALA A 495 -12.41 20.82 20.89
N ASP A 496 -12.08 22.12 20.80
CA ASP A 496 -12.87 23.22 21.36
C ASP A 496 -13.74 23.92 20.30
N ASP A 497 -13.94 23.28 19.15
CA ASP A 497 -14.71 23.85 18.04
C ASP A 497 -16.22 23.65 18.26
N ASP A 498 -17.01 24.72 18.10
CA ASP A 498 -18.47 24.68 18.26
C ASP A 498 -19.20 24.19 16.98
N ILE A 499 -18.46 23.60 16.04
CA ILE A 499 -19.01 23.08 14.78
C ILE A 499 -19.90 21.87 15.06
N THR A 500 -21.11 21.90 14.52
CA THR A 500 -22.07 20.79 14.62
C THR A 500 -22.27 20.03 13.32
N SER A 501 -21.88 20.62 12.18
CA SER A 501 -22.06 20.04 10.85
C SER A 501 -21.01 20.53 9.86
N LEU A 502 -20.56 19.63 8.96
CA LEU A 502 -19.69 19.92 7.83
C LEU A 502 -20.25 19.26 6.57
N GLU A 503 -20.25 19.98 5.45
CA GLU A 503 -20.77 19.50 4.17
C GLU A 503 -19.64 19.31 3.14
N PHE A 504 -19.58 18.13 2.53
CA PHE A 504 -18.64 17.80 1.46
C PHE A 504 -19.40 17.21 0.27
N ASN A 505 -19.37 17.87 -0.88
CA ASN A 505 -20.02 17.36 -2.09
C ASN A 505 -18.98 16.74 -3.05
N PHE A 506 -19.42 15.71 -3.77
CA PHE A 506 -18.59 14.98 -4.73
C PHE A 506 -19.31 14.93 -6.08
N ASP A 507 -18.78 15.65 -7.07
CA ASP A 507 -19.33 15.66 -8.42
C ASP A 507 -18.46 14.78 -9.32
N SER A 508 -18.91 13.54 -9.55
CA SER A 508 -18.20 12.61 -10.42
C SER A 508 -18.42 12.98 -11.88
N PRO A 509 -17.37 13.02 -12.72
CA PRO A 509 -17.55 13.27 -14.15
C PRO A 509 -18.30 12.13 -14.87
N ARG A 510 -18.26 10.92 -14.32
CA ARG A 510 -18.78 9.69 -14.94
C ARG A 510 -19.04 8.57 -13.91
N PRO A 511 -19.67 7.43 -14.30
CA PRO A 511 -19.92 6.34 -13.37
C PRO A 511 -18.63 5.68 -12.87
N GLU A 512 -18.66 5.01 -11.71
CA GLU A 512 -17.50 4.25 -11.23
C GLU A 512 -17.10 3.09 -12.16
N ALA A 513 -18.10 2.43 -12.73
CA ALA A 513 -17.91 1.29 -13.61
C ALA A 513 -18.82 1.34 -14.83
N GLY A 514 -18.41 0.69 -15.91
CA GLY A 514 -19.19 0.57 -17.13
C GLY A 514 -18.79 -0.65 -17.96
N PRO A 515 -19.56 -0.98 -19.01
CA PRO A 515 -19.32 -2.15 -19.84
C PRO A 515 -18.09 -1.98 -20.73
N ILE A 516 -17.43 -3.09 -21.03
CA ILE A 516 -16.32 -3.18 -21.98
C ILE A 516 -16.44 -4.47 -22.79
N THR A 517 -16.21 -4.39 -24.11
CA THR A 517 -16.01 -5.56 -24.97
C THR A 517 -14.57 -5.59 -25.47
N ILE A 518 -13.85 -6.68 -25.23
CA ILE A 518 -12.46 -6.85 -25.67
C ILE A 518 -12.41 -7.96 -26.70
N ALA A 519 -11.91 -7.65 -27.90
CA ALA A 519 -11.56 -8.61 -28.92
C ALA A 519 -10.03 -8.83 -28.92
N VAL A 520 -9.60 -10.08 -29.07
CA VAL A 520 -8.18 -10.45 -29.22
C VAL A 520 -8.01 -11.03 -30.61
N VAL A 521 -7.07 -10.47 -31.36
CA VAL A 521 -6.78 -10.86 -32.74
C VAL A 521 -5.28 -11.05 -32.94
N THR A 522 -4.88 -11.84 -33.94
CA THR A 522 -3.49 -11.84 -34.41
C THR A 522 -3.14 -10.52 -35.11
N GLY A 523 -1.85 -10.31 -35.42
CA GLY A 523 -1.40 -9.23 -36.31
C GLY A 523 -2.01 -9.29 -37.72
N ASN A 524 -1.55 -8.44 -38.64
CA ASN A 524 -2.18 -8.25 -39.96
C ASN A 524 -2.00 -9.47 -40.90
N PRO A 525 -3.07 -10.13 -41.42
CA PRO A 525 -4.48 -9.81 -41.23
C PRO A 525 -5.05 -10.33 -39.89
N PRO A 526 -5.92 -9.56 -39.22
CA PRO A 526 -6.42 -9.91 -37.90
C PRO A 526 -7.30 -11.17 -37.93
N VAL A 527 -6.88 -12.20 -37.20
CA VAL A 527 -7.66 -13.43 -36.97
C VAL A 527 -8.06 -13.50 -35.50
N PRO A 528 -9.34 -13.71 -35.16
CA PRO A 528 -9.77 -13.82 -33.76
C PRO A 528 -9.08 -14.98 -33.02
N VAL A 529 -8.70 -14.73 -31.77
CA VAL A 529 -8.00 -15.71 -30.92
C VAL A 529 -8.90 -16.14 -29.78
N ALA A 530 -9.42 -17.37 -29.84
CA ALA A 530 -10.21 -17.98 -28.79
C ALA A 530 -9.37 -18.35 -27.56
N ASN A 531 -10.00 -18.44 -26.39
CA ASN A 531 -9.40 -18.81 -25.10
C ASN A 531 -8.20 -17.95 -24.65
N ALA A 532 -7.97 -16.81 -25.29
CA ALA A 532 -6.94 -15.87 -24.91
C ALA A 532 -7.22 -15.32 -23.51
N VAL A 533 -6.21 -15.31 -22.66
CA VAL A 533 -6.27 -14.68 -21.34
C VAL A 533 -6.15 -13.18 -21.53
N VAL A 534 -7.05 -12.41 -20.92
CA VAL A 534 -7.03 -10.95 -20.93
C VAL A 534 -6.94 -10.44 -19.50
N GLU A 535 -5.92 -9.65 -19.20
CA GLU A 535 -5.70 -9.05 -17.88
C GLU A 535 -5.62 -7.53 -17.98
N GLY A 536 -6.19 -6.81 -17.03
CA GLY A 536 -6.21 -5.34 -17.04
C GLY A 536 -5.83 -4.73 -15.70
N LYS A 537 -4.90 -3.79 -15.72
CA LYS A 537 -4.41 -3.04 -14.56
C LYS A 537 -4.74 -1.56 -14.71
N TYR A 538 -5.43 -1.00 -13.72
CA TYR A 538 -5.90 0.39 -13.77
C TYR A 538 -4.75 1.37 -13.47
N ARG A 539 -4.67 2.45 -14.24
CA ARG A 539 -3.78 3.59 -13.96
C ARG A 539 -4.40 4.52 -12.92
N ALA A 540 -4.94 3.95 -11.85
CA ALA A 540 -5.56 4.65 -10.75
C ALA A 540 -5.64 3.73 -9.52
N PHE A 541 -5.64 4.32 -8.33
CA PHE A 541 -5.97 3.60 -7.10
C PHE A 541 -7.48 3.33 -7.06
N VAL A 542 -7.88 2.09 -7.34
CA VAL A 542 -9.27 1.65 -7.28
C VAL A 542 -9.43 0.45 -6.36
N ASN A 543 -10.59 0.36 -5.71
CA ASN A 543 -10.94 -0.78 -4.86
C ASN A 543 -11.55 -1.96 -5.65
N GLN A 544 -11.70 -1.82 -6.97
CA GLN A 544 -12.21 -2.88 -7.83
C GLN A 544 -11.08 -3.85 -8.21
N PHE A 545 -11.43 -5.13 -8.37
CA PHE A 545 -10.46 -6.11 -8.84
C PHE A 545 -10.01 -5.77 -10.27
N PRO A 546 -8.72 -6.01 -10.59
CA PRO A 546 -8.23 -5.90 -11.97
C PRO A 546 -8.99 -6.87 -12.89
N LEU A 547 -9.11 -6.50 -14.16
CA LEU A 547 -9.76 -7.36 -15.15
C LEU A 547 -8.97 -8.66 -15.31
N ARG A 548 -9.67 -9.78 -15.32
CA ARG A 548 -9.11 -11.10 -15.64
C ARG A 548 -10.16 -11.95 -16.34
N LEU A 549 -10.05 -12.06 -17.65
CA LEU A 549 -11.08 -12.59 -18.54
C LEU A 549 -10.49 -13.65 -19.49
N ARG A 550 -11.37 -14.39 -20.17
CA ARG A 550 -11.00 -15.28 -21.28
C ARG A 550 -11.90 -15.02 -22.49
N THR A 551 -11.33 -14.98 -23.69
CA THR A 551 -12.11 -14.83 -24.92
C THR A 551 -12.90 -16.10 -25.23
N GLY A 552 -14.12 -15.92 -25.73
CA GLY A 552 -14.92 -17.03 -26.27
C GLY A 552 -14.43 -17.50 -27.64
N PRO A 553 -15.13 -18.45 -28.28
CA PRO A 553 -14.75 -19.01 -29.59
C PRO A 553 -14.58 -17.97 -30.71
N GLY A 554 -15.29 -16.83 -30.64
CA GLY A 554 -15.17 -15.72 -31.57
C GLY A 554 -14.03 -14.75 -31.28
N GLY A 555 -13.16 -15.06 -30.32
CA GLY A 555 -12.02 -14.21 -29.92
C GLY A 555 -12.40 -12.94 -29.17
N SER A 556 -13.60 -12.86 -28.60
CA SER A 556 -14.07 -11.70 -27.83
C SER A 556 -14.64 -12.07 -26.46
N VAL A 557 -14.63 -11.11 -25.54
CA VAL A 557 -15.25 -11.22 -24.21
C VAL A 557 -15.86 -9.89 -23.79
N ALA A 558 -16.99 -9.92 -23.10
CA ALA A 558 -17.64 -8.76 -22.51
C ALA A 558 -17.50 -8.81 -20.99
N ALA A 559 -17.31 -7.64 -20.36
CA ALA A 559 -17.17 -7.50 -18.92
C ALA A 559 -17.62 -6.11 -18.46
N THR A 560 -17.58 -5.89 -17.15
CA THR A 560 -17.68 -4.58 -16.51
C THR A 560 -16.32 -4.21 -15.93
N ARG A 561 -15.93 -2.94 -16.03
CA ARG A 561 -14.64 -2.44 -15.50
C ARG A 561 -14.80 -1.11 -14.80
N ALA A 562 -13.82 -0.74 -13.98
CA ALA A 562 -13.69 0.63 -13.49
C ALA A 562 -13.43 1.58 -14.66
N LEU A 563 -14.12 2.73 -14.68
CA LEU A 563 -13.95 3.74 -15.74
C LEU A 563 -12.73 4.64 -15.48
N HIS A 564 -11.57 4.02 -15.54
CA HIS A 564 -10.23 4.62 -15.45
C HIS A 564 -9.36 4.17 -16.63
N PRO A 565 -8.32 4.95 -17.01
CA PRO A 565 -7.34 4.47 -17.98
C PRO A 565 -6.78 3.12 -17.50
N THR A 566 -6.68 2.16 -18.40
CA THR A 566 -6.35 0.77 -18.05
C THR A 566 -5.31 0.25 -19.02
N VAL A 567 -4.24 -0.35 -18.51
CA VAL A 567 -3.32 -1.12 -19.34
C VAL A 567 -3.87 -2.53 -19.44
N VAL A 568 -4.07 -3.02 -20.64
CA VAL A 568 -4.65 -4.34 -20.92
C VAL A 568 -3.64 -5.21 -21.65
N TYR A 569 -3.44 -6.40 -21.13
CA TYR A 569 -2.60 -7.46 -21.66
C TYR A 569 -3.48 -8.60 -22.19
N ALA A 570 -3.14 -9.14 -23.34
CA ALA A 570 -3.73 -10.37 -23.86
C ALA A 570 -2.63 -11.39 -24.19
N GLN A 571 -2.90 -12.67 -23.91
CA GLN A 571 -2.00 -13.79 -24.20
C GLN A 571 -2.77 -14.96 -24.80
N SER A 572 -2.21 -15.59 -25.83
CA SER A 572 -2.74 -16.84 -26.36
C SER A 572 -2.68 -17.98 -25.33
N GLU A 573 -3.55 -18.97 -25.48
CA GLU A 573 -3.63 -20.10 -24.54
C GLU A 573 -2.30 -20.88 -24.41
N ASP A 574 -1.56 -21.00 -25.52
CA ASP A 574 -0.24 -21.63 -25.58
C ASP A 574 0.92 -20.72 -25.14
N ARG A 575 0.63 -19.46 -24.77
CA ARG A 575 1.58 -18.43 -24.32
C ARG A 575 2.63 -18.00 -25.35
N THR A 576 2.50 -18.41 -26.61
CA THR A 576 3.46 -18.06 -27.67
C THR A 576 3.23 -16.67 -28.25
N MET A 577 2.03 -16.12 -28.06
CA MET A 577 1.68 -14.78 -28.52
C MET A 577 1.12 -13.93 -27.38
N ALA A 578 1.48 -12.66 -27.36
CA ALA A 578 0.91 -11.68 -26.45
C ALA A 578 0.92 -10.27 -27.03
N GLY A 579 0.16 -9.38 -26.40
CA GLY A 579 0.03 -7.97 -26.78
C GLY A 579 -0.39 -7.14 -25.59
N ILE A 580 0.03 -5.87 -25.57
CA ILE A 580 -0.33 -4.89 -24.55
C ILE A 580 -0.86 -3.65 -25.26
N MET A 581 -1.94 -3.08 -24.73
CA MET A 581 -2.44 -1.77 -25.14
C MET A 581 -2.96 -0.98 -23.93
N GLU A 582 -3.07 0.33 -24.07
CA GLU A 582 -3.78 1.17 -23.10
C GLU A 582 -5.17 1.51 -23.65
N ILE A 583 -6.18 1.48 -22.78
CA ILE A 583 -7.55 1.89 -23.08
C ILE A 583 -7.94 3.08 -22.21
N ASP A 584 -8.67 4.02 -22.79
CA ASP A 584 -9.13 5.22 -22.08
C ASP A 584 -10.21 4.91 -21.05
N SER A 585 -10.53 5.88 -20.19
CA SER A 585 -11.48 5.69 -19.09
C SER A 585 -12.89 5.28 -19.51
N GLU A 586 -13.35 5.69 -20.69
CA GLU A 586 -14.74 5.49 -21.15
C GLU A 586 -14.84 4.73 -22.49
N GLN A 587 -13.73 4.17 -22.96
CA GLN A 587 -13.72 3.35 -24.17
C GLN A 587 -14.61 2.10 -23.96
N PRO A 588 -15.67 1.88 -24.78
CA PRO A 588 -16.64 0.80 -24.59
C PRO A 588 -16.22 -0.52 -25.26
N SER A 589 -15.23 -0.46 -26.15
CA SER A 589 -14.69 -1.63 -26.85
C SER A 589 -13.22 -1.45 -27.20
N ALA A 590 -12.43 -2.53 -27.12
CA ALA A 590 -11.02 -2.54 -27.50
C ALA A 590 -10.70 -3.78 -28.34
N THR A 591 -9.75 -3.65 -29.27
CA THR A 591 -9.20 -4.79 -30.03
C THR A 591 -7.71 -4.85 -29.78
N ILE A 592 -7.25 -5.93 -29.15
CA ILE A 592 -5.85 -6.16 -28.81
C ILE A 592 -5.25 -7.06 -29.88
N ALA A 593 -4.26 -6.54 -30.60
CA ALA A 593 -3.44 -7.36 -31.49
C ALA A 593 -2.36 -8.07 -30.67
N ILE A 594 -2.30 -9.39 -30.79
CA ILE A 594 -1.23 -10.22 -30.21
C ILE A 594 -0.31 -10.73 -31.31
N GLY A 595 0.97 -10.86 -30.97
CA GLY A 595 1.99 -11.41 -31.87
C GLY A 595 3.01 -12.23 -31.08
N PRO A 596 3.96 -12.88 -31.78
CA PRO A 596 4.98 -13.68 -31.14
C PRO A 596 5.75 -12.90 -30.07
N VAL A 597 6.02 -13.54 -28.94
CA VAL A 597 6.77 -12.95 -27.82
C VAL A 597 8.26 -13.17 -27.97
N ALA A 598 9.05 -12.24 -27.42
CA ALA A 598 10.49 -12.37 -27.30
C ALA A 598 10.89 -13.11 -26.01
N SER A 599 12.16 -13.46 -25.93
CA SER A 599 12.81 -14.01 -24.73
C SER A 599 14.15 -13.30 -24.49
N ALA A 600 14.66 -13.34 -23.27
CA ALA A 600 15.98 -12.79 -22.96
C ALA A 600 16.78 -13.76 -22.09
N HIS A 601 18.10 -13.65 -22.08
CA HIS A 601 18.96 -14.39 -21.15
C HIS A 601 20.19 -13.56 -20.79
N GLY A 602 20.81 -13.88 -19.67
CA GLY A 602 22.05 -13.23 -19.24
C GLY A 602 22.66 -13.93 -18.04
N THR A 603 23.79 -13.41 -17.57
CA THR A 603 24.42 -13.82 -16.31
C THR A 603 24.51 -12.65 -15.35
N ILE A 604 24.46 -12.90 -14.06
CA ILE A 604 24.58 -11.88 -13.01
C ILE A 604 25.82 -12.14 -12.17
N ILE A 605 26.66 -11.12 -12.01
CA ILE A 605 27.79 -11.13 -11.08
C ILE A 605 27.64 -10.05 -10.01
N ASP A 606 28.23 -10.28 -8.84
CA ASP A 606 28.39 -9.24 -7.83
C ASP A 606 29.46 -8.23 -8.28
N GLN A 607 29.14 -6.93 -8.29
CA GLN A 607 30.06 -5.90 -8.79
C GLN A 607 31.36 -5.81 -7.97
N THR A 608 31.31 -6.16 -6.67
CA THR A 608 32.45 -5.98 -5.76
C THR A 608 33.44 -7.14 -5.85
N SER A 609 32.94 -8.37 -5.84
CA SER A 609 33.74 -9.60 -5.86
C SER A 609 34.00 -10.11 -7.28
N GLY A 610 33.14 -9.78 -8.24
CA GLY A 610 33.17 -10.32 -9.61
C GLY A 610 32.65 -11.75 -9.72
N GLU A 611 32.17 -12.35 -8.62
CA GLU A 611 31.68 -13.73 -8.58
C GLU A 611 30.25 -13.85 -9.12
N PRO A 612 29.88 -14.98 -9.75
CA PRO A 612 28.51 -15.26 -10.16
C PRO A 612 27.53 -15.34 -8.99
N LEU A 613 26.34 -14.78 -9.18
CA LEU A 613 25.27 -14.83 -8.18
C LEU A 613 24.38 -16.06 -8.42
N ALA A 614 24.71 -17.18 -7.80
CA ALA A 614 23.94 -18.42 -7.87
C ALA A 614 22.69 -18.44 -6.96
N ASN A 615 21.67 -19.22 -7.34
CA ASN A 615 20.43 -19.42 -6.57
C ASN A 615 19.77 -18.11 -6.11
N THR A 616 19.84 -17.10 -6.98
CA THR A 616 19.39 -15.74 -6.70
C THR A 616 18.09 -15.48 -7.45
N LYS A 617 17.07 -14.97 -6.76
CA LYS A 617 15.78 -14.59 -7.36
C LYS A 617 15.97 -13.34 -8.23
N VAL A 618 15.54 -13.39 -9.49
CA VAL A 618 15.52 -12.27 -10.43
C VAL A 618 14.07 -11.92 -10.72
N PHE A 619 13.61 -10.77 -10.23
CA PHE A 619 12.29 -10.24 -10.54
C PHE A 619 12.34 -9.41 -11.80
N TRP A 620 11.35 -9.60 -12.67
CA TRP A 620 11.24 -8.83 -13.89
C TRP A 620 9.79 -8.54 -14.23
N GLY A 621 9.51 -7.42 -14.90
CA GLY A 621 8.17 -7.08 -15.35
C GLY A 621 8.02 -5.65 -15.86
N ARG A 622 6.86 -5.36 -16.45
CA ARG A 622 6.46 -4.02 -16.90
C ARG A 622 5.93 -3.21 -15.73
N ARG A 623 6.34 -1.96 -15.58
CA ARG A 623 5.70 -1.04 -14.62
C ARG A 623 4.33 -0.58 -15.13
N VAL A 624 3.32 -0.62 -14.28
CA VAL A 624 2.01 0.00 -14.50
C VAL A 624 1.80 1.03 -13.41
N TYR A 625 1.86 2.30 -13.78
CA TYR A 625 1.73 3.43 -12.86
C TYR A 625 0.27 3.66 -12.48
N GLN A 626 -0.01 3.81 -11.18
CA GLN A 626 -1.35 4.06 -10.64
C GLN A 626 -1.71 5.55 -10.70
N GLY A 627 -1.53 6.14 -11.88
CA GLY A 627 -1.72 7.56 -12.17
C GLY A 627 -0.83 8.00 -13.34
N ASP A 628 -0.19 9.15 -13.18
CA ASP A 628 0.88 9.61 -14.06
C ASP A 628 2.17 8.78 -13.88
N ASP A 629 3.16 8.99 -14.73
CA ASP A 629 4.41 8.21 -14.70
C ASP A 629 5.32 8.50 -13.49
N ASN A 630 4.90 9.40 -12.60
CA ASN A 630 5.56 9.70 -11.32
C ASN A 630 4.83 9.06 -10.13
N SER A 631 3.67 8.45 -10.36
CA SER A 631 2.87 7.81 -9.33
C SER A 631 3.49 6.48 -8.88
N PRO A 632 3.07 5.92 -7.73
CA PRO A 632 3.42 4.54 -7.40
C PRO A 632 3.00 3.59 -8.52
N TYR A 633 3.77 2.53 -8.73
CA TYR A 633 3.51 1.55 -9.77
C TYR A 633 3.43 0.15 -9.19
N GLU A 634 2.77 -0.72 -9.93
CA GLU A 634 2.87 -2.16 -9.75
C GLU A 634 3.69 -2.78 -10.89
N VAL A 635 4.42 -3.85 -10.59
CA VAL A 635 5.11 -4.65 -11.62
C VAL A 635 4.12 -5.68 -12.17
N ALA A 636 4.02 -5.76 -13.49
CA ALA A 636 3.00 -6.51 -14.22
C ALA A 636 3.62 -7.37 -15.33
N TRP A 637 2.95 -8.49 -15.63
CA TRP A 637 3.23 -9.35 -16.78
C TRP A 637 4.70 -9.71 -16.98
N GLY A 638 5.36 -10.03 -15.87
CA GLY A 638 6.68 -10.64 -15.84
C GLY A 638 6.70 -11.80 -14.85
N GLY A 639 7.85 -12.06 -14.23
CA GLY A 639 8.03 -13.25 -13.41
C GLY A 639 9.20 -13.18 -12.43
N THR A 640 9.51 -14.34 -11.88
CA THR A 640 10.66 -14.55 -11.00
C THR A 640 11.43 -15.75 -11.51
N GLU A 641 12.69 -15.53 -11.87
CA GLU A 641 13.63 -16.59 -12.24
C GLU A 641 14.61 -16.84 -11.09
N ILE A 642 15.19 -18.04 -11.04
CA ILE A 642 16.28 -18.37 -10.10
C ILE A 642 17.52 -18.65 -10.93
N THR A 643 18.62 -17.97 -10.62
CA THR A 643 19.89 -18.19 -11.31
C THR A 643 20.50 -19.56 -11.03
N ASP A 644 21.17 -20.14 -12.02
CA ASP A 644 21.97 -21.36 -11.86
C ASP A 644 23.32 -21.11 -11.16
N ALA A 645 24.20 -22.11 -11.11
CA ALA A 645 25.49 -22.02 -10.43
C ALA A 645 26.43 -20.98 -11.04
N GLU A 646 26.25 -20.68 -12.32
CA GLU A 646 27.01 -19.69 -13.10
C GLU A 646 26.34 -18.32 -13.12
N GLY A 647 25.28 -18.13 -12.32
CA GLY A 647 24.52 -16.88 -12.25
C GLY A 647 23.64 -16.63 -13.47
N ALA A 648 23.40 -17.65 -14.32
CA ALA A 648 22.63 -17.50 -15.55
C ALA A 648 21.13 -17.55 -15.30
N PHE A 649 20.38 -16.77 -16.08
CA PHE A 649 18.91 -16.73 -16.05
C PHE A 649 18.33 -16.59 -17.47
N ALA A 650 17.05 -16.93 -17.63
CA ALA A 650 16.32 -16.75 -18.88
C ALA A 650 14.89 -16.25 -18.63
N LEU A 651 14.50 -15.21 -19.35
CA LEU A 651 13.17 -14.60 -19.34
C LEU A 651 12.36 -15.07 -20.55
N GLN A 652 11.06 -15.27 -20.38
CA GLN A 652 10.15 -15.73 -21.43
C GLN A 652 8.90 -14.87 -21.48
N GLY A 653 8.30 -14.69 -22.66
CA GLY A 653 7.01 -14.02 -22.78
C GLY A 653 7.07 -12.49 -22.85
N LEU A 654 8.20 -11.93 -23.31
CA LEU A 654 8.38 -10.48 -23.43
C LEU A 654 7.59 -9.95 -24.62
N VAL A 655 6.69 -8.99 -24.39
CA VAL A 655 5.90 -8.36 -25.46
C VAL A 655 6.79 -7.37 -26.20
N VAL A 656 6.82 -7.48 -27.54
CA VAL A 656 7.59 -6.59 -28.41
C VAL A 656 7.12 -5.14 -28.24
N GLY A 657 8.07 -4.21 -28.11
CA GLY A 657 7.84 -2.78 -27.92
C GLY A 657 7.49 -2.38 -26.49
N GLN A 658 7.51 -3.30 -25.52
CA GLN A 658 7.21 -3.01 -24.11
C GLN A 658 8.48 -3.05 -23.26
N ALA A 659 8.61 -2.11 -22.31
CA ALA A 659 9.75 -2.04 -21.40
C ALA A 659 9.54 -2.96 -20.17
N TYR A 660 10.60 -3.67 -19.80
CA TYR A 660 10.65 -4.59 -18.66
C TYR A 660 11.86 -4.28 -17.79
N ASP A 661 11.62 -3.99 -16.51
CA ASP A 661 12.68 -3.74 -15.54
C ASP A 661 13.06 -5.03 -14.82
N LEU A 662 14.38 -5.23 -14.60
CA LEU A 662 14.93 -6.38 -13.89
C LEU A 662 15.53 -5.93 -12.56
N SER A 663 15.27 -6.69 -11.49
CA SER A 663 15.80 -6.43 -10.16
C SER A 663 16.04 -7.69 -9.35
N VAL A 664 16.89 -7.58 -8.33
CA VAL A 664 17.27 -8.66 -7.42
C VAL A 664 16.94 -8.23 -5.99
N PRO A 665 16.22 -9.04 -5.19
CA PRO A 665 15.98 -8.73 -3.79
C PRO A 665 17.29 -8.81 -3.03
N ARG A 666 17.46 -7.93 -2.04
CA ARG A 666 18.62 -7.92 -1.15
C ARG A 666 18.20 -8.40 0.24
N GLY A 667 19.16 -8.92 1.00
CA GLY A 667 18.94 -9.38 2.38
C GLY A 667 18.57 -8.27 3.37
N ASP A 668 18.66 -7.00 2.97
CA ASP A 668 18.27 -5.83 3.78
C ASP A 668 16.87 -5.30 3.46
N GLY A 669 16.07 -6.04 2.68
CA GLY A 669 14.71 -5.67 2.29
C GLY A 669 14.62 -4.72 1.08
N SER A 670 15.75 -4.24 0.55
CA SER A 670 15.79 -3.43 -0.67
C SER A 670 15.90 -4.28 -1.93
N TYR A 671 15.75 -3.66 -3.10
CA TYR A 671 15.96 -4.29 -4.40
C TYR A 671 17.14 -3.62 -5.11
N GLY A 672 18.03 -4.42 -5.70
CA GLY A 672 19.04 -3.93 -6.61
C GLY A 672 18.53 -3.96 -8.04
N SER A 673 18.52 -2.80 -8.70
CA SER A 673 18.23 -2.70 -10.13
C SER A 673 19.37 -3.31 -10.94
N LEU A 674 19.03 -4.08 -11.98
CA LEU A 674 20.00 -4.63 -12.92
C LEU A 674 19.99 -3.83 -14.23
N THR A 675 18.87 -3.84 -14.96
CA THR A 675 18.72 -3.18 -16.25
C THR A 675 17.23 -3.08 -16.62
N SER A 676 16.93 -2.37 -17.71
CA SER A 676 15.62 -2.34 -18.36
C SER A 676 15.76 -2.81 -19.81
N ILE A 677 14.82 -3.60 -20.31
CA ILE A 677 14.85 -4.17 -21.66
C ILE A 677 13.56 -3.87 -22.42
N THR A 678 13.69 -3.49 -23.70
CA THR A 678 12.55 -3.27 -24.60
C THR A 678 12.80 -4.09 -25.87
N PRO A 679 12.15 -5.27 -26.05
CA PRO A 679 12.36 -6.09 -27.23
C PRO A 679 11.84 -5.38 -28.49
N GLU A 680 12.70 -5.14 -29.47
CA GLU A 680 12.28 -4.55 -30.76
C GLU A 680 11.65 -5.60 -31.70
N ARG A 681 11.97 -6.88 -31.48
CA ARG A 681 11.52 -8.02 -32.29
C ARG A 681 11.29 -9.24 -31.42
N ALA A 682 10.50 -10.17 -31.93
CA ALA A 682 10.21 -11.46 -31.28
C ALA A 682 11.38 -12.43 -31.46
N GLU A 683 12.50 -12.14 -30.81
CA GLU A 683 13.72 -12.93 -30.86
C GLU A 683 14.26 -13.23 -29.45
N ARG A 684 15.36 -13.98 -29.40
CA ARG A 684 16.06 -14.25 -28.15
C ARG A 684 17.17 -13.21 -27.97
N ILE A 685 17.06 -12.41 -26.92
CA ILE A 685 17.97 -11.31 -26.60
C ILE A 685 19.06 -11.80 -25.64
N ASP A 686 20.32 -11.49 -25.93
CA ASP A 686 21.45 -11.69 -25.04
C ASP A 686 21.73 -10.41 -24.27
N LEU A 687 21.57 -10.45 -22.94
CA LEU A 687 21.84 -9.34 -22.03
C LEU A 687 23.31 -9.32 -21.55
N GLY A 688 24.10 -10.32 -21.94
CA GLY A 688 25.48 -10.47 -21.49
C GLY A 688 25.58 -10.65 -19.97
N THR A 689 26.66 -10.11 -19.40
CA THR A 689 26.93 -10.16 -17.95
C THR A 689 26.52 -8.85 -17.28
N LEU A 690 25.48 -8.94 -16.45
CA LEU A 690 24.96 -7.84 -15.65
C LEU A 690 25.66 -7.79 -14.28
N GLN A 691 25.91 -6.58 -13.78
CA GLN A 691 26.58 -6.38 -12.50
C GLN A 691 25.61 -5.85 -11.46
N LEU A 692 25.53 -6.53 -10.31
CA LEU A 692 24.77 -6.04 -9.16
C LEU A 692 25.65 -5.13 -8.31
N ALA A 693 25.34 -3.84 -8.33
CA ALA A 693 26.04 -2.85 -7.49
C ALA A 693 25.84 -3.12 -5.99
N PRO A 694 26.75 -2.68 -5.10
CA PRO A 694 26.51 -2.75 -3.66
C PRO A 694 25.29 -1.90 -3.25
N PRO A 695 24.63 -2.21 -2.12
CA PRO A 695 23.51 -1.41 -1.62
C PRO A 695 23.91 0.06 -1.42
N TYR A 696 23.05 1.00 -1.83
CA TYR A 696 23.28 2.40 -1.54
C TYR A 696 23.26 2.63 -0.02
N ARG A 697 24.35 3.17 0.51
CA ARG A 697 24.43 3.63 1.89
C ARG A 697 24.24 5.15 1.90
N PRO A 698 23.12 5.66 2.43
CA PRO A 698 22.95 7.10 2.62
C PRO A 698 24.12 7.64 3.46
N PRO A 699 24.71 8.78 3.08
CA PRO A 699 25.79 9.37 3.85
C PRO A 699 25.28 9.78 5.24
N THR A 700 26.05 9.45 6.26
CA THR A 700 25.84 9.89 7.64
C THR A 700 25.90 11.42 7.73
N LEU A 701 25.39 11.99 8.83
CA LEU A 701 25.50 13.42 9.08
C LEU A 701 26.97 13.87 9.04
N GLU A 702 27.90 13.11 9.62
CA GLU A 702 29.34 13.41 9.59
C GLU A 702 29.88 13.47 8.16
N GLU A 703 29.58 12.46 7.34
CA GLU A 703 30.04 12.42 5.94
C GLU A 703 29.49 13.60 5.14
N ARG A 704 28.25 14.03 5.43
CA ARG A 704 27.65 15.22 4.80
C ARG A 704 28.29 16.52 5.28
N MET A 705 28.60 16.63 6.58
CA MET A 705 29.30 17.77 7.18
C MET A 705 30.71 17.91 6.58
N GLU A 706 31.48 16.83 6.57
CA GLU A 706 32.82 16.79 5.98
C GLU A 706 32.76 17.17 4.50
N LYS A 707 31.84 16.57 3.72
CA LYS A 707 31.67 16.92 2.30
C LYS A 707 31.28 18.39 2.09
N ALA A 708 30.47 18.97 2.98
CA ALA A 708 30.03 20.36 2.87
C ALA A 708 31.16 21.37 3.16
N LEU A 709 32.14 20.98 3.97
CA LEU A 709 33.29 21.81 4.33
C LEU A 709 34.55 21.49 3.52
N ALA A 710 34.63 20.32 2.89
CA ALA A 710 35.77 19.87 2.10
C ALA A 710 35.84 20.59 0.74
N THR A 711 36.75 21.57 0.63
CA THR A 711 37.04 22.24 -0.63
C THR A 711 38.44 22.84 -0.63
N ASP A 712 39.18 22.64 -1.73
CA ASP A 712 40.49 23.25 -1.94
C ASP A 712 40.41 24.64 -2.60
N VAL A 713 39.19 25.09 -2.93
CA VAL A 713 38.97 26.39 -3.58
C VAL A 713 39.05 27.51 -2.52
N PRO A 714 39.88 28.55 -2.73
CA PRO A 714 40.01 29.65 -1.78
C PRO A 714 38.67 30.33 -1.45
N LEU A 715 38.46 30.72 -0.18
CA LEU A 715 37.20 31.33 0.30
C LEU A 715 36.78 32.55 -0.52
N ARG A 716 37.74 33.38 -0.94
CA ARG A 716 37.45 34.56 -1.75
C ARG A 716 36.85 34.20 -3.11
N GLU A 717 37.41 33.20 -3.78
CA GLU A 717 36.89 32.72 -5.06
C GLU A 717 35.52 32.06 -4.90
N ARG A 718 35.32 31.31 -3.81
CA ARG A 718 34.01 30.72 -3.46
C ARG A 718 32.96 31.80 -3.25
N PHE A 719 33.29 32.87 -2.54
CA PHE A 719 32.41 34.02 -2.33
C PHE A 719 32.06 34.73 -3.63
N GLU A 720 33.05 35.00 -4.48
CA GLU A 720 32.83 35.64 -5.78
C GLU A 720 31.93 34.80 -6.69
N LYS A 721 32.11 33.47 -6.70
CA LYS A 721 31.20 32.55 -7.40
C LYS A 721 29.79 32.57 -6.79
N ALA A 722 29.67 32.60 -5.47
CA ALA A 722 28.37 32.69 -4.80
C ALA A 722 27.62 33.98 -5.16
N VAL A 723 28.32 35.12 -5.21
CA VAL A 723 27.77 36.41 -5.66
C VAL A 723 27.32 36.33 -7.13
N GLN A 724 28.15 35.79 -8.02
CA GLN A 724 27.78 35.63 -9.44
C GLN A 724 26.54 34.75 -9.63
N GLU A 725 26.44 33.65 -8.88
CA GLU A 725 25.25 32.78 -8.90
C GLU A 725 24.04 33.45 -8.26
N ALA A 726 24.22 34.18 -7.17
CA ALA A 726 23.15 34.91 -6.50
C ALA A 726 22.51 35.97 -7.43
N GLN A 727 23.34 36.72 -8.17
CA GLN A 727 22.87 37.64 -9.22
C GLN A 727 22.12 36.91 -10.32
N ARG A 728 22.70 35.81 -10.82
CA ARG A 728 22.07 35.01 -11.87
C ARG A 728 20.72 34.51 -11.41
N LEU A 729 20.58 34.01 -10.19
CA LEU A 729 19.41 33.26 -9.73
C LEU A 729 18.44 34.07 -8.88
N ARG A 730 18.66 35.38 -8.70
CA ARG A 730 17.92 36.23 -7.76
C ARG A 730 17.84 35.59 -6.38
N GLN A 731 19.02 35.29 -5.85
CA GLN A 731 19.21 34.85 -4.48
C GLN A 731 19.99 35.94 -3.73
N HIS A 732 19.93 35.89 -2.41
CA HIS A 732 20.90 36.56 -1.56
C HIS A 732 22.08 35.62 -1.27
N VAL A 733 23.18 36.12 -0.72
CA VAL A 733 24.30 35.28 -0.27
C VAL A 733 24.20 35.10 1.24
N LEU A 734 24.25 33.85 1.70
CA LEU A 734 24.26 33.51 3.12
C LEU A 734 25.61 32.89 3.47
N LEU A 735 26.43 33.61 4.24
CA LEU A 735 27.65 33.04 4.82
C LEU A 735 27.29 32.44 6.17
N VAL A 736 27.68 31.20 6.41
CA VAL A 736 27.51 30.55 7.72
C VAL A 736 28.86 30.09 8.21
N PHE A 737 29.34 30.75 9.26
CA PHE A 737 30.56 30.36 9.95
C PHE A 737 30.19 29.30 10.97
N VAL A 738 30.85 28.14 10.89
CA VAL A 738 30.63 26.98 11.76
C VAL A 738 31.92 26.57 12.42
N ASP A 739 31.81 25.95 13.59
CA ASP A 739 32.91 25.23 14.23
C ASP A 739 32.61 23.72 14.15
N ARG A 740 33.53 22.95 13.57
CA ARG A 740 33.35 21.50 13.34
C ARG A 740 33.07 20.74 14.63
N GLU A 741 33.68 21.17 15.73
CA GLU A 741 33.59 20.49 17.02
C GLU A 741 32.41 21.00 17.86
N SER A 742 31.72 22.07 17.42
CA SER A 742 30.62 22.67 18.17
C SER A 742 29.32 21.88 18.02
N PRO A 743 28.70 21.41 19.12
CA PRO A 743 27.38 20.75 19.09
C PRO A 743 26.28 21.63 18.48
N VAL A 744 26.39 22.96 18.61
CA VAL A 744 25.42 23.90 18.04
C VAL A 744 25.59 24.01 16.52
N SER A 745 26.83 23.96 16.02
CA SER A 745 27.09 23.91 14.57
C SER A 745 26.64 22.57 13.97
N ARG A 746 26.83 21.46 14.68
CA ARG A 746 26.22 20.17 14.32
C ARG A 746 24.70 20.28 14.22
N ARG A 747 24.05 20.94 15.18
CA ARG A 747 22.59 21.17 15.15
C ARG A 747 22.16 21.98 13.92
N TRP A 748 22.94 22.98 13.51
CA TRP A 748 22.69 23.68 12.25
C TRP A 748 22.71 22.72 11.04
N PHE A 749 23.68 21.80 10.96
CA PHE A 749 23.72 20.82 9.87
C PHE A 749 22.52 19.87 9.91
N GLU A 750 22.07 19.43 11.09
CA GLU A 750 20.84 18.65 11.22
C GLU A 750 19.63 19.39 10.64
N LEU A 751 19.47 20.67 11.01
CA LEU A 751 18.39 21.51 10.49
C LEU A 751 18.51 21.73 8.97
N GLN A 752 19.68 22.15 8.50
CA GLN A 752 19.96 22.37 7.08
C GLN A 752 19.64 21.14 6.22
N PHE A 753 19.93 19.95 6.73
CA PHE A 753 19.89 18.73 5.94
C PHE A 753 18.60 17.92 6.09
N ASN A 754 17.95 17.98 7.26
CA ASN A 754 16.86 17.09 7.62
C ASN A 754 15.58 17.84 8.02
N ASP A 755 15.66 19.12 8.44
CA ASP A 755 14.47 19.89 8.79
C ASP A 755 13.78 20.47 7.56
N ARG A 756 12.49 20.17 7.39
CA ARG A 756 11.72 20.57 6.20
C ARG A 756 11.54 22.09 6.11
N VAL A 757 11.31 22.77 7.24
CA VAL A 757 11.02 24.21 7.25
C VAL A 757 12.27 24.98 6.87
N VAL A 758 13.40 24.65 7.48
CA VAL A 758 14.70 25.27 7.16
C VAL A 758 15.10 24.97 5.72
N ARG A 759 14.95 23.71 5.27
CA ARG A 759 15.23 23.33 3.88
C ARG A 759 14.41 24.07 2.84
N ASN A 760 13.18 24.46 3.15
CA ASN A 760 12.31 25.20 2.24
C ASN A 760 12.67 26.69 2.18
N ALA A 761 13.29 27.23 3.23
CA ALA A 761 13.75 28.63 3.26
C ALA A 761 15.10 28.83 2.57
N LEU A 762 16.01 27.85 2.64
CA LEU A 762 17.36 27.92 2.06
C LEU A 762 17.46 28.22 0.55
N PRO A 763 16.53 27.79 -0.33
CA PRO A 763 16.54 28.12 -1.76
C PRO A 763 16.58 29.63 -2.08
N ASN A 764 16.31 30.50 -1.12
CA ASN A 764 16.47 31.95 -1.25
C ASN A 764 17.91 32.45 -1.22
N TYR A 765 18.86 31.57 -0.90
CA TYR A 765 20.25 31.93 -0.65
C TYR A 765 21.23 31.07 -1.45
N GLN A 766 22.31 31.69 -1.92
CA GLN A 766 23.55 30.96 -2.12
C GLN A 766 24.28 30.80 -0.78
N LEU A 767 24.23 29.56 -0.29
CA LEU A 767 24.81 29.19 0.99
C LEU A 767 26.31 28.93 0.84
N LEU A 768 27.11 29.69 1.60
CA LEU A 768 28.54 29.47 1.75
C LEU A 768 28.84 29.06 3.18
N LEU A 769 29.09 27.76 3.38
CA LEU A 769 29.54 27.21 4.65
C LEU A 769 31.05 27.43 4.81
N ILE A 770 31.43 28.00 5.94
CA ILE A 770 32.81 28.41 6.24
C ILE A 770 33.20 27.81 7.58
N ASP A 771 34.28 27.03 7.57
CA ASP A 771 34.92 26.57 8.80
C ASP A 771 35.61 27.77 9.47
N ALA A 772 35.11 28.19 10.63
CA ALA A 772 35.63 29.31 11.40
C ALA A 772 37.09 29.10 11.84
N THR A 773 37.50 27.84 12.01
CA THR A 773 38.87 27.44 12.38
C THR A 773 39.78 27.20 11.18
N GLY A 774 39.21 27.24 9.97
CA GLY A 774 39.91 26.99 8.71
C GLY A 774 41.01 28.01 8.39
N SER A 775 42.03 27.55 7.67
CA SER A 775 43.12 28.41 7.23
C SER A 775 42.61 29.48 6.25
N GLY A 776 42.95 30.74 6.52
CA GLY A 776 42.52 31.89 5.71
C GLY A 776 41.13 32.45 6.04
N THR A 777 40.36 31.81 6.93
CA THR A 777 39.03 32.30 7.33
C THR A 777 39.08 33.68 8.00
N GLN A 778 40.03 33.91 8.91
CA GLN A 778 40.20 35.21 9.57
C GLN A 778 40.49 36.32 8.55
N LYS A 779 41.43 36.08 7.62
CA LYS A 779 41.78 37.02 6.56
C LYS A 779 40.60 37.30 5.63
N PHE A 780 39.81 36.27 5.32
CA PHE A 780 38.59 36.42 4.51
C PHE A 780 37.53 37.26 5.22
N ALA A 781 37.33 37.06 6.53
CA ALA A 781 36.41 37.87 7.33
C ALA A 781 36.85 39.33 7.38
N GLU A 782 38.14 39.60 7.61
CA GLU A 782 38.72 40.96 7.57
C GLU A 782 38.49 41.65 6.21
N GLN A 783 38.68 40.93 5.11
CA GLN A 783 38.43 41.44 3.75
C GLN A 783 36.96 41.80 3.48
N LEU A 784 36.04 41.25 4.26
CA LEU A 784 34.61 41.51 4.17
C LEU A 784 34.08 42.41 5.30
N GLU A 785 35.00 42.98 6.09
CA GLU A 785 34.70 43.82 7.26
C GLU A 785 33.84 43.09 8.32
N LEU A 786 34.10 41.79 8.50
CA LEU A 786 33.40 40.93 9.45
C LEU A 786 34.29 40.58 10.65
N THR A 787 33.67 40.49 11.82
CA THR A 787 34.29 39.93 13.03
C THR A 787 33.68 38.55 13.32
N ILE A 788 34.52 37.52 13.43
CA ILE A 788 34.09 36.18 13.83
C ILE A 788 34.14 36.09 15.35
N ALA A 789 32.98 36.07 16.00
CA ALA A 789 32.86 35.81 17.44
C ALA A 789 32.74 34.29 17.65
N THR A 790 33.86 33.64 17.96
CA THR A 790 33.98 32.18 18.09
C THR A 790 33.03 31.57 19.12
N GLU A 791 32.69 32.34 20.16
CA GLU A 791 31.75 32.00 21.22
C GLU A 791 30.27 32.02 20.80
N THR A 792 29.97 32.52 19.60
CA THR A 792 28.60 32.63 19.06
C THR A 792 28.39 31.79 17.79
N LEU A 793 29.23 30.80 17.54
CA LEU A 793 29.12 29.93 16.37
C LEU A 793 28.01 28.86 16.57
N PRO A 794 27.22 28.54 15.53
CA PRO A 794 27.30 29.06 14.18
C PRO A 794 26.81 30.52 14.09
N SER A 795 27.42 31.31 13.21
CA SER A 795 27.01 32.69 12.95
C SER A 795 26.70 32.91 11.47
N TRP A 796 25.71 33.76 11.20
CA TRP A 796 25.16 34.00 9.86
C TRP A 796 25.44 35.43 9.40
N GLN A 797 25.83 35.59 8.14
CA GLN A 797 26.01 36.88 7.50
C GLN A 797 25.22 36.91 6.19
N PHE A 798 24.23 37.80 6.15
CA PHE A 798 23.34 37.97 5.00
C PHE A 798 23.82 39.11 4.11
N ARG A 799 23.91 38.82 2.81
CA ARG A 799 24.34 39.77 1.79
C ARG A 799 23.38 39.76 0.61
N ASP A 800 23.20 40.91 -0.02
CA ASP A 800 22.40 41.04 -1.24
C ASP A 800 23.04 40.27 -2.41
N ALA A 801 22.39 40.29 -3.57
CA ALA A 801 22.91 39.61 -4.76
C ALA A 801 24.26 40.20 -5.21
N GLU A 802 24.53 41.46 -4.93
CA GLU A 802 25.79 42.15 -5.22
C GLU A 802 26.90 41.88 -4.19
N GLY A 803 26.58 41.15 -3.10
CA GLY A 803 27.51 40.81 -2.03
C GLY A 803 27.64 41.89 -0.95
N ASN A 804 26.81 42.93 -0.97
CA ASN A 804 26.79 43.96 0.07
C ASN A 804 26.04 43.46 1.32
N PRO A 805 26.43 43.87 2.53
CA PRO A 805 25.73 43.48 3.75
C PRO A 805 24.27 43.97 3.78
N LEU A 806 23.33 43.11 4.15
CA LEU A 806 21.90 43.45 4.31
C LEU A 806 21.56 44.08 5.68
N HIS A 807 22.54 44.66 6.38
CA HIS A 807 22.39 45.06 7.79
C HIS A 807 21.37 46.19 8.04
N ALA A 808 20.30 45.84 8.76
CA ALA A 808 19.77 46.67 9.82
C ALA A 808 19.40 45.79 11.05
N LEU A 809 20.06 46.09 12.17
CA LEU A 809 19.84 45.62 13.56
C LEU A 809 20.78 44.51 14.09
N GLU A 810 21.08 44.67 15.38
CA GLU A 810 22.04 43.97 16.24
C GLU A 810 22.13 42.44 16.08
N PRO A 811 23.26 41.81 16.46
CA PRO A 811 23.37 40.35 16.55
C PRO A 811 22.19 39.77 17.33
N LEU A 812 21.63 38.66 16.82
CA LEU A 812 20.56 37.90 17.46
C LEU A 812 21.00 37.55 18.89
N LYS A 813 20.55 38.32 19.89
CA LYS A 813 20.68 37.93 21.29
C LYS A 813 19.66 36.82 21.53
N LEU A 814 20.14 35.58 21.57
CA LEU A 814 19.38 34.45 22.12
C LEU A 814 18.84 34.89 23.48
N LYS A 815 17.51 34.96 23.61
CA LYS A 815 16.88 35.27 24.90
C LYS A 815 17.23 34.14 25.87
N THR A 816 18.14 34.40 26.79
CA THR A 816 18.20 33.64 28.03
C THR A 816 17.04 34.11 28.91
N GLU A 817 15.99 33.30 29.01
CA GLU A 817 15.07 33.43 30.14
C GLU A 817 15.80 32.95 31.39
N ALA A 818 16.26 33.89 32.21
CA ALA A 818 16.18 33.82 33.67
C ALA A 818 16.79 35.10 34.24
N GLY A 819 15.99 35.83 35.01
CA GLY A 819 16.56 36.65 36.07
C GLY A 819 17.25 35.75 37.08
N GLU A 820 18.30 36.32 37.67
CA GLU A 820 19.01 35.90 38.88
C GLU A 820 20.32 35.08 38.74
N ASP A 821 21.21 35.48 39.65
CA ASP A 821 22.64 35.22 39.77
C ASP A 821 23.06 33.76 39.88
N SER A 822 24.37 33.58 39.68
CA SER A 822 25.25 32.52 40.18
C SER A 822 25.47 31.29 39.27
N SER A 823 26.51 31.41 38.43
CA SER A 823 27.69 30.52 38.30
C SER A 823 27.60 28.99 38.48
N ALA A 824 26.44 28.36 38.32
CA ALA A 824 26.29 26.90 38.33
C ALA A 824 25.50 26.34 37.13
N ALA A 825 25.03 27.20 36.22
CA ALA A 825 24.26 26.82 35.03
C ALA A 825 25.13 26.63 33.75
N ALA A 826 26.43 26.93 33.81
CA ALA A 826 27.30 26.94 32.64
C ALA A 826 27.66 25.55 32.06
N GLU A 827 27.31 24.45 32.74
CA GLU A 827 27.60 23.09 32.27
C GLU A 827 26.36 22.28 31.86
N ARG A 828 25.17 22.90 31.75
CA ARG A 828 23.91 22.18 31.44
C ARG A 828 23.03 22.79 30.34
N SER A 829 23.52 23.70 29.49
CA SER A 829 22.70 24.35 28.45
C SER A 829 23.29 24.39 27.03
N THR A 830 24.05 23.39 26.60
CA THR A 830 24.68 23.38 25.27
C THR A 830 24.10 22.28 24.35
N ALA A 831 22.86 22.49 23.90
CA ALA A 831 22.25 21.84 22.72
C ALA A 831 20.84 22.39 22.40
N THR A 832 20.19 23.03 23.37
CA THR A 832 18.75 23.39 23.32
C THR A 832 18.39 24.74 22.69
N GLN A 833 19.33 25.48 22.07
CA GLN A 833 19.10 26.87 21.65
C GLN A 833 18.92 27.11 20.15
N LEU A 834 19.21 26.15 19.27
CA LEU A 834 18.99 26.31 17.82
C LEU A 834 17.79 25.47 17.37
N ASP A 835 16.59 26.04 17.48
CA ASP A 835 15.37 25.43 16.95
C ASP A 835 15.08 25.88 15.51
N ALA A 836 14.31 25.04 14.81
CA ALA A 836 13.98 25.24 13.40
C ALA A 836 13.15 26.51 13.14
N ALA A 837 12.28 26.88 14.08
CA ALA A 837 11.36 28.00 13.90
C ALA A 837 12.10 29.35 13.90
N HIS A 838 13.00 29.57 14.86
CA HIS A 838 13.81 30.78 14.89
C HIS A 838 14.77 30.87 13.70
N VAL A 839 15.37 29.76 13.28
CA VAL A 839 16.21 29.73 12.07
C VAL A 839 15.37 30.08 10.83
N ALA A 840 14.17 29.52 10.70
CA ALA A 840 13.28 29.82 9.59
C ALA A 840 12.82 31.28 9.58
N GLU A 841 12.48 31.86 10.73
CA GLU A 841 12.12 33.28 10.86
C GLU A 841 13.28 34.18 10.42
N MET A 842 14.49 33.87 10.86
CA MET A 842 15.70 34.59 10.44
C MET A 842 15.92 34.51 8.92
N LEU A 843 15.80 33.32 8.32
CA LEU A 843 15.91 33.13 6.86
C LEU A 843 14.76 33.80 6.10
N ALA A 844 13.55 33.87 6.64
CA ALA A 844 12.44 34.56 5.98
C ALA A 844 12.68 36.08 5.94
N ARG A 845 13.17 36.65 7.05
CA ARG A 845 13.40 38.09 7.19
C ARG A 845 14.36 38.69 6.16
N PHE A 846 15.35 37.91 5.71
CA PHE A 846 16.37 38.36 4.76
C PHE A 846 16.22 37.73 3.38
N ALA A 847 15.08 37.09 3.08
CA ALA A 847 14.84 36.51 1.77
C ALA A 847 14.68 37.64 0.72
N PRO A 848 15.06 37.41 -0.55
CA PRO A 848 14.70 38.33 -1.62
C PRO A 848 13.18 38.31 -1.84
N GLU A 849 12.61 39.46 -2.19
CA GLU A 849 11.19 39.55 -2.57
C GLU A 849 10.91 38.67 -3.81
N PRO A 850 9.90 37.78 -3.75
CA PRO A 850 9.51 36.99 -4.91
C PRO A 850 8.92 37.90 -6.01
N LEU A 851 9.11 37.50 -7.28
CA LEU A 851 8.50 38.20 -8.40
C LEU A 851 7.11 37.63 -8.69
N ASP A 852 6.28 38.41 -9.40
CA ASP A 852 5.03 37.92 -9.99
C ASP A 852 5.34 37.34 -11.37
N ALA A 853 5.16 36.02 -11.52
CA ALA A 853 5.43 35.31 -12.77
C ALA A 853 4.52 35.78 -13.91
N ARG A 854 3.27 36.19 -13.63
CA ARG A 854 2.33 36.70 -14.64
C ARG A 854 2.76 38.08 -15.13
N ALA A 855 3.18 38.95 -14.23
CA ALA A 855 3.70 40.27 -14.63
C ALA A 855 4.97 40.15 -15.50
N LEU A 856 5.88 39.23 -15.14
CA LEU A 856 7.09 38.95 -15.94
C LEU A 856 6.76 38.37 -17.32
N TRP A 857 5.77 37.47 -17.36
CA TRP A 857 5.24 36.94 -18.60
C TRP A 857 4.72 38.08 -19.49
N ASP A 858 3.77 38.88 -18.99
CA ASP A 858 3.16 39.97 -19.77
C ASP A 858 4.21 40.96 -20.30
N GLN A 859 5.19 41.33 -19.48
CA GLN A 859 6.29 42.20 -19.88
C GLN A 859 7.11 41.60 -21.03
N ALA A 860 7.50 40.33 -20.93
CA ALA A 860 8.33 39.68 -21.93
C ALA A 860 7.61 39.51 -23.28
N PHE A 861 6.32 39.21 -23.26
CA PHE A 861 5.52 39.12 -24.49
C PHE A 861 5.28 40.50 -25.11
N SER A 862 5.11 41.56 -24.31
CA SER A 862 5.09 42.94 -24.82
C SER A 862 6.41 43.30 -25.52
N GLU A 863 7.55 43.02 -24.88
CA GLU A 863 8.87 43.28 -25.47
C GLU A 863 9.10 42.45 -26.74
N ALA A 864 8.67 41.18 -26.75
CA ALA A 864 8.75 40.30 -27.91
C ALA A 864 8.00 40.88 -29.11
N LYS A 865 6.79 41.41 -28.90
CA LYS A 865 5.99 42.11 -29.93
C LYS A 865 6.71 43.36 -30.45
N GLU A 866 7.19 44.21 -29.56
CA GLU A 866 7.85 45.48 -29.94
C GLU A 866 9.16 45.26 -30.71
N THR A 867 9.93 44.23 -30.34
CA THR A 867 11.27 43.98 -30.89
C THR A 867 11.28 42.96 -32.03
N ASN A 868 10.10 42.44 -32.39
CA ASN A 868 9.91 41.34 -33.33
C ASN A 868 10.83 40.16 -32.99
N ARG A 869 10.75 39.72 -31.73
CA ARG A 869 11.43 38.57 -31.15
C ARG A 869 10.40 37.57 -30.63
N ARG A 870 10.85 36.37 -30.32
CA ARG A 870 10.08 35.30 -29.66
C ARG A 870 10.43 35.27 -28.18
N VAL A 871 9.74 34.48 -27.39
CA VAL A 871 10.05 34.32 -25.96
C VAL A 871 10.63 32.93 -25.71
N LEU A 872 11.84 32.86 -25.17
CA LEU A 872 12.38 31.63 -24.58
C LEU A 872 11.94 31.61 -23.12
N VAL A 873 10.97 30.75 -22.80
CA VAL A 873 10.46 30.57 -21.43
C VAL A 873 11.15 29.37 -20.82
N GLN A 874 11.83 29.57 -19.70
CA GLN A 874 12.49 28.50 -18.95
C GLN A 874 11.89 28.38 -17.54
N GLU A 875 11.39 27.22 -17.18
CA GLU A 875 11.15 26.89 -15.78
C GLU A 875 12.46 26.56 -15.08
N THR A 876 12.64 27.08 -13.86
CA THR A 876 13.87 26.90 -13.10
C THR A 876 13.57 26.78 -11.60
N ALA A 877 14.57 26.31 -10.86
CA ALA A 877 14.63 26.43 -9.42
C ALA A 877 16.08 26.58 -8.96
N THR A 878 16.30 27.22 -7.83
CA THR A 878 17.65 27.48 -7.29
C THR A 878 18.32 26.27 -6.65
N TRP A 879 17.58 25.20 -6.42
CA TRP A 879 18.09 23.92 -5.96
C TRP A 879 18.45 22.96 -7.12
N CYS A 880 18.17 23.36 -8.36
CA CYS A 880 18.30 22.51 -9.54
C CYS A 880 19.64 22.72 -10.26
N GLY A 881 20.57 21.78 -10.11
CA GLY A 881 21.89 21.82 -10.77
C GLY A 881 21.83 21.95 -12.31
N PRO A 882 21.05 21.11 -13.03
CA PRO A 882 20.89 21.24 -14.48
C PRO A 882 20.34 22.61 -14.91
N CYS A 883 19.45 23.22 -14.11
CA CYS A 883 18.91 24.55 -14.39
C CYS A 883 20.01 25.62 -14.36
N HIS A 884 20.97 25.49 -13.43
CA HIS A 884 22.12 26.39 -13.35
C HIS A 884 23.05 26.22 -14.55
N ARG A 885 23.29 24.97 -14.99
CA ARG A 885 24.09 24.69 -16.19
C ARG A 885 23.46 25.34 -17.43
N LEU A 886 22.15 25.18 -17.60
CA LEU A 886 21.43 25.77 -18.73
C LEU A 886 21.49 27.30 -18.70
N ALA A 887 21.27 27.91 -17.52
CA ALA A 887 21.33 29.36 -17.39
C ALA A 887 22.74 29.91 -17.71
N ARG A 888 23.81 29.26 -17.25
CA ARG A 888 25.20 29.64 -17.58
C ARG A 888 25.47 29.54 -19.07
N PHE A 889 25.07 28.42 -19.69
CA PHE A 889 25.24 28.20 -21.12
C PHE A 889 24.50 29.26 -21.96
N LEU A 890 23.22 29.52 -21.65
CA LEU A 890 22.45 30.55 -22.34
C LEU A 890 23.08 31.94 -22.14
N GLU A 891 23.59 32.25 -20.95
CA GLU A 891 24.23 33.53 -20.69
C GLU A 891 25.57 33.70 -21.44
N GLU A 892 26.40 32.65 -21.51
CA GLU A 892 27.65 32.62 -22.28
C GLU A 892 27.41 32.90 -23.77
N HIS A 893 26.29 32.40 -24.32
CA HIS A 893 25.92 32.56 -25.72
C HIS A 893 24.89 33.66 -25.97
N ARG A 894 24.58 34.50 -24.99
CA ARG A 894 23.49 35.49 -25.04
C ARG A 894 23.54 36.37 -26.29
N SER A 895 24.70 36.93 -26.60
CA SER A 895 24.90 37.81 -27.78
C SER A 895 24.62 37.14 -29.13
N ARG A 896 24.53 35.81 -29.17
CA ARG A 896 24.16 35.04 -30.37
C ARG A 896 22.65 34.95 -30.52
N TRP A 897 21.96 34.43 -29.49
CA TRP A 897 20.54 34.09 -29.56
C TRP A 897 19.59 35.24 -29.18
N GLU A 898 20.00 36.22 -28.37
CA GLU A 898 19.10 37.28 -27.86
C GLU A 898 18.55 38.21 -28.94
N LYS A 899 19.16 38.15 -30.14
CA LYS A 899 18.69 38.81 -31.36
C LYS A 899 17.29 38.36 -31.75
N ASP A 900 16.94 37.13 -31.41
CA ASP A 900 15.69 36.48 -31.79
C ASP A 900 14.77 36.18 -30.60
N TYR A 901 15.31 36.12 -29.39
CA TYR A 901 14.56 35.68 -28.21
C TYR A 901 14.69 36.66 -27.04
N VAL A 902 13.55 36.96 -26.42
CA VAL A 902 13.46 37.49 -25.05
C VAL A 902 13.47 36.30 -24.11
N TRP A 903 14.44 36.23 -23.20
CA TRP A 903 14.54 35.10 -22.27
C TRP A 903 13.94 35.46 -20.92
N ILE A 904 12.92 34.71 -20.53
CA ILE A 904 12.41 34.72 -19.17
C ILE A 904 12.65 33.38 -18.51
N ARG A 905 13.01 33.44 -17.24
CA ARG A 905 13.08 32.29 -16.36
C ARG A 905 11.95 32.42 -15.38
N ILE A 906 11.15 31.40 -15.17
CA ILE A 906 10.10 31.33 -14.16
C ILE A 906 10.61 30.45 -13.04
N ASP A 907 10.96 31.05 -11.91
CA ASP A 907 11.44 30.34 -10.73
C ASP A 907 10.25 29.84 -9.89
N GLN A 908 10.32 28.60 -9.41
CA GLN A 908 9.26 28.00 -8.58
C GLN A 908 8.97 28.77 -7.28
N ARG A 909 9.88 29.64 -6.82
CA ARG A 909 9.66 30.50 -5.64
C ARG A 909 8.71 31.67 -5.92
N TRP A 910 8.43 31.98 -7.18
CA TRP A 910 7.67 33.16 -7.57
C TRP A 910 6.17 32.94 -7.49
N GLU A 911 5.45 34.03 -7.23
CA GLU A 911 3.99 33.99 -7.18
C GLU A 911 3.43 33.70 -8.59
N GLY A 912 2.52 32.73 -8.67
CA GLY A 912 1.88 32.34 -9.94
C GLY A 912 2.76 31.52 -10.90
N ALA A 913 3.96 31.08 -10.48
CA ALA A 913 4.89 30.32 -11.34
C ALA A 913 4.25 29.04 -11.91
N ASP A 914 3.62 28.22 -11.05
CA ASP A 914 2.94 26.99 -11.47
C ASP A 914 1.80 27.27 -12.45
N GLU A 915 1.04 28.34 -12.24
CA GLU A 915 -0.07 28.73 -13.13
C GLU A 915 0.46 29.06 -14.54
N VAL A 916 1.53 29.85 -14.62
CA VAL A 916 2.15 30.26 -15.89
C VAL A 916 2.75 29.06 -16.60
N MET A 917 3.52 28.22 -15.90
CA MET A 917 4.20 27.08 -16.54
C MET A 917 3.24 25.98 -16.98
N ASN A 918 2.16 25.73 -16.23
CA ASN A 918 1.18 24.70 -16.59
C ASN A 918 0.41 25.02 -17.89
N ARG A 919 0.30 26.30 -18.27
CA ARG A 919 -0.28 26.71 -19.56
C ARG A 919 0.52 26.20 -20.76
N LEU A 920 1.85 26.07 -20.60
CA LEU A 920 2.75 25.63 -21.66
C LEU A 920 2.99 24.12 -21.68
N LYS A 921 2.90 23.48 -20.52
CA LYS A 921 3.22 22.06 -20.36
C LYS A 921 2.08 21.10 -20.67
N GLU A 922 0.85 21.61 -20.86
CA GLU A 922 -0.35 20.80 -21.11
C GLU A 922 -0.53 19.62 -20.12
N GLY A 923 -0.14 19.82 -18.85
CA GLY A 923 -0.23 18.81 -17.79
C GLY A 923 1.00 17.91 -17.62
N TYR A 924 2.05 18.07 -18.43
CA TYR A 924 3.31 17.37 -18.26
C TYR A 924 4.02 17.73 -16.93
N ARG A 925 4.44 16.71 -16.17
CA ARG A 925 5.17 16.82 -14.90
C ARG A 925 6.58 16.20 -14.98
N GLY A 926 7.34 16.53 -16.03
CA GLY A 926 8.73 16.11 -16.15
C GLY A 926 9.70 16.92 -15.28
N GLY A 927 10.98 16.53 -15.31
CA GLY A 927 12.05 17.20 -14.58
C GLY A 927 12.30 18.63 -15.06
N ILE A 928 13.02 19.43 -14.26
CA ILE A 928 13.48 20.78 -14.61
C ILE A 928 14.99 20.79 -14.92
N PRO A 929 15.50 21.68 -15.79
CA PRO A 929 14.76 22.76 -16.45
C PRO A 929 13.87 22.23 -17.57
N TRP A 930 12.63 22.71 -17.63
CA TRP A 930 11.77 22.57 -18.80
C TRP A 930 11.69 23.93 -19.49
N PHE A 931 11.72 23.96 -20.81
CA PHE A 931 11.68 25.23 -21.54
C PHE A 931 10.99 25.11 -22.90
N ALA A 932 10.45 26.24 -23.34
CA ALA A 932 9.78 26.36 -24.62
C ALA A 932 10.11 27.68 -25.31
N ILE A 933 10.07 27.64 -26.65
CA ILE A 933 10.11 28.83 -27.48
C ILE A 933 8.68 29.14 -27.91
N VAL A 934 8.20 30.32 -27.52
CA VAL A 934 6.84 30.78 -27.72
C VAL A 934 6.86 31.98 -28.68
N ASP A 935 5.91 32.05 -29.60
CA ASP A 935 5.73 33.26 -30.41
C ASP A 935 5.25 34.45 -29.57
N ALA A 936 5.18 35.63 -30.19
CA ALA A 936 4.77 36.85 -29.48
C ALA A 936 3.28 36.85 -29.07
N ASP A 937 2.46 35.94 -29.58
CA ASP A 937 1.02 35.84 -29.29
C ASP A 937 0.68 34.77 -28.24
N GLY A 938 1.67 34.01 -27.76
CA GLY A 938 1.48 33.01 -26.71
C GLY A 938 1.46 31.56 -27.21
N THR A 939 1.69 31.31 -28.50
CA THR A 939 1.68 29.96 -29.07
C THR A 939 3.05 29.30 -28.93
N ALA A 940 3.11 28.12 -28.31
CA ALA A 940 4.34 27.34 -28.25
C ALA A 940 4.74 26.82 -29.65
N LEU A 941 6.00 27.03 -30.03
CA LEU A 941 6.54 26.64 -31.34
C LEU A 941 7.46 25.42 -31.25
N ALA A 942 8.16 25.30 -30.14
CA ALA A 942 9.01 24.15 -29.81
C ALA A 942 9.20 24.08 -28.29
N ASN A 943 9.41 22.89 -27.74
CA ASN A 943 9.69 22.67 -26.33
C ASN A 943 10.85 21.69 -26.13
N SER A 944 11.28 21.54 -24.89
CA SER A 944 12.40 20.71 -24.50
C SER A 944 12.07 19.21 -24.43
N ASP A 945 10.88 18.76 -24.83
CA ASP A 945 10.55 17.34 -24.83
C ASP A 945 11.06 16.68 -26.11
N GLY A 946 12.16 15.95 -25.97
CA GLY A 946 12.78 15.15 -27.03
C GLY A 946 12.23 13.71 -27.08
N PRO A 947 12.82 12.84 -27.93
CA PRO A 947 12.36 11.46 -28.12
C PRO A 947 12.29 10.61 -26.83
N ASN A 948 13.14 10.93 -25.86
CA ASN A 948 13.26 10.22 -24.58
C ASN A 948 12.70 11.05 -23.39
N GLY A 949 11.90 12.08 -23.67
CA GLY A 949 11.35 13.00 -22.66
C GLY A 949 12.10 14.34 -22.58
N ASN A 950 11.91 15.08 -21.49
CA ASN A 950 12.52 16.41 -21.34
C ASN A 950 14.06 16.33 -21.34
N ILE A 951 14.70 17.07 -22.25
CA ILE A 951 16.17 17.09 -22.42
C ILE A 951 16.92 17.85 -21.31
N GLY A 952 16.22 18.59 -20.44
CA GLY A 952 16.84 19.28 -19.31
C GLY A 952 18.02 20.18 -19.72
N PHE A 953 19.20 19.92 -19.15
CA PHE A 953 20.44 20.44 -19.74
C PHE A 953 21.00 19.38 -20.70
N PRO A 954 21.12 19.65 -22.01
CA PRO A 954 21.48 18.62 -22.96
C PRO A 954 22.93 18.16 -22.75
N THR A 955 23.08 16.86 -22.54
CA THR A 955 24.37 16.19 -22.36
C THR A 955 24.62 15.13 -23.43
N GLU A 956 23.58 14.42 -23.86
CA GLU A 956 23.69 13.38 -24.90
C GLU A 956 23.58 13.98 -26.31
N PRO A 957 24.16 13.33 -27.34
CA PRO A 957 24.13 13.83 -28.71
C PRO A 957 22.72 14.14 -29.23
N GLU A 958 21.74 13.26 -28.99
CA GLU A 958 20.35 13.51 -29.40
C GLU A 958 19.69 14.69 -28.68
N GLU A 959 20.06 14.96 -27.43
CA GLU A 959 19.55 16.09 -26.64
C GLU A 959 20.10 17.42 -27.16
N ILE A 960 21.40 17.43 -27.48
CA ILE A 960 22.08 18.57 -28.12
C ILE A 960 21.43 18.85 -29.48
N ASP A 961 21.19 17.81 -30.27
CA ASP A 961 20.53 17.92 -31.57
C ASP A 961 19.10 18.47 -31.46
N HIS A 962 18.35 18.03 -30.45
CA HIS A 962 17.01 18.53 -30.17
C HIS A 962 17.04 20.03 -29.85
N LEU A 963 17.88 20.46 -28.89
CA LEU A 963 18.02 21.88 -28.52
C LEU A 963 18.36 22.76 -29.74
N LEU A 964 19.33 22.32 -30.55
CA LEU A 964 19.76 23.09 -31.72
C LEU A 964 18.68 23.11 -32.81
N THR A 965 17.88 22.05 -32.92
CA THR A 965 16.71 22.00 -33.82
C THR A 965 15.62 22.96 -33.39
N MET A 966 15.36 23.10 -32.09
CA MET A 966 14.45 24.14 -31.57
C MET A 966 14.92 25.51 -32.05
N PHE A 967 16.15 25.92 -31.74
CA PHE A 967 16.67 27.22 -32.18
C PHE A 967 16.71 27.38 -33.71
N ARG A 968 17.06 26.32 -34.45
CA ARG A 968 17.14 26.35 -35.92
C ARG A 968 15.77 26.56 -36.57
N SER A 969 14.74 25.87 -36.08
CA SER A 969 13.38 25.95 -36.60
C SER A 969 12.67 27.25 -36.20
N THR A 970 13.09 27.88 -35.09
CA THR A 970 12.42 29.07 -34.57
C THR A 970 13.16 30.39 -34.73
N ARG A 971 14.35 30.42 -35.34
CA ARG A 971 15.13 31.66 -35.48
C ARG A 971 14.55 32.65 -36.50
N HIS A 972 14.89 33.93 -36.33
CA HIS A 972 14.71 34.98 -37.34
C HIS A 972 16.06 35.51 -37.88
N ARG A 973 17.05 35.68 -37.01
CA ARG A 973 18.34 36.36 -37.27
C ARG A 973 19.56 35.54 -36.84
N LEU A 974 19.39 34.53 -35.98
CA LEU A 974 20.44 33.60 -35.57
C LEU A 974 20.98 32.83 -36.79
N ARG A 975 22.29 32.65 -36.89
CA ARG A 975 22.94 32.02 -38.06
C ARG A 975 23.41 30.60 -37.74
N ASP A 976 23.67 29.80 -38.77
CA ASP A 976 24.17 28.42 -38.58
C ASP A 976 25.55 28.39 -37.90
N GLU A 977 26.41 29.37 -38.18
CA GLU A 977 27.69 29.55 -37.48
C GLU A 977 27.50 29.77 -35.97
N ASP A 978 26.44 30.47 -35.58
CA ASP A 978 26.13 30.74 -34.18
C ASP A 978 25.66 29.46 -33.48
N LEU A 979 24.85 28.63 -34.16
CA LEU A 979 24.42 27.31 -33.67
C LEU A 979 25.58 26.32 -33.56
N GLU A 980 26.52 26.34 -34.50
CA GLU A 980 27.69 25.47 -34.47
C GLU A 980 28.63 25.82 -33.30
N ALA A 981 28.78 27.10 -33.00
CA ALA A 981 29.52 27.55 -31.81
C ALA A 981 28.83 27.08 -30.51
N MET A 982 27.49 27.10 -30.47
CA MET A 982 26.71 26.57 -29.34
C MET A 982 26.89 25.05 -29.20
N ARG A 983 26.83 24.29 -30.30
CA ARG A 983 27.11 22.85 -30.33
C ARG A 983 28.48 22.51 -29.75
N THR A 984 29.51 23.16 -30.29
CA THR A 984 30.90 22.93 -29.87
C THR A 984 31.11 23.20 -28.37
N SER A 985 30.35 24.13 -27.80
CA SER A 985 30.40 24.45 -26.37
C SER A 985 29.72 23.36 -25.52
N LEU A 986 28.59 22.81 -25.96
CA LEU A 986 27.89 21.73 -25.28
C LEU A 986 28.69 20.41 -25.31
N GLU A 987 29.29 20.06 -26.45
CA GLU A 987 30.09 18.83 -26.61
C GLU A 987 31.40 18.83 -25.79
N ARG A 988 31.80 19.98 -25.23
CA ARG A 988 33.00 20.14 -24.39
C ARG A 988 32.74 20.06 -22.89
N GLN A 989 31.49 20.20 -22.45
CA GLN A 989 31.13 20.11 -21.04
C GLN A 989 30.99 18.68 -20.59
#